data_AF-A0A521RXF7-F1
#
_entry.id   AF-A0A521RXF7-F1
#
_cell.length_a   1.000
_cell.length_b   1.000
_cell.length_c   1.000
_cell.angle_alpha   90.00
_cell.angle_beta   90.00
_cell.angle_gamma   90.00
#
_symmetry.space_group_name_H-M   'P 1'
#
loop_
_entity.id
_entity.type
_entity.pdbx_description
1 polymer ?
#
loop_
_entity_poly.entity_id
_entity_poly.type
_entity_poly.pdbx_seq_one_letter_code
_entity_poly.pdbx_strand_id
1 'polypeptide(L)'
;MQQKKGRSTVSLTVGATLFILLLSGCFASKQVRLGDEFAGEKRWEEAYQVYSDALKKDPFNQKLKQKMDEAKLKAAAAHADRAKELISQKNVPVALEEIKRAMLLDPSQKEYQDLFAKTLRKKEAEDNFAIGQKLIKAERFTEAIEFLERALERDPTLPQGKEILAQAMKRQRDVGGEVDELSLKSTQPITLKFQNARLKEVFELLAKSAGINILFDKDVRDETISIFIKDASFKEALNLILSTNNLFMKKISDETILIIPKTKQKVDQYQDLIIRTFYLSNVKAKEMVNLLRTMLETRRVFVNDELNTIVIRDTPEKIKLAEKIIEANDRKVAEVLFEVEILEMNRTKGSKLGWNFSQSGFQAFAGNGTSASNPGSINLQDLKDLNDSTIFFVLPSLIVDFFKQESEAQTLANPRIRVLDNKSAKINIGDRVPILLSTTTSAPTTSTIVGGATTTTSIEFKDVGIKLTIEPNIHLTNDVTMKLNLEVTSLGDLVNLGNGQQQFRFGNRNTETVLNVRDSETVVISGLVRDDERTTTNKIPGLGDIPLIGRLFSHVEKNKAKTDIVMTITPHIVRTLETPEKPLQSFWSGTEETYSTRPLFSEFPTVGEVKRETEGSSPTTSPLAPSSEARPAPLPPAPESRLVPILSVIPRESSTGVNGAVNIEVRVDNVKGLSSANLSVAFDPTVLNLKGVVEGDFMKGDGKNVSLVSSTPQNGGTVDIQINRNADEKGISGSGTLFTLVFEGQRAGASSRIDFRNVRLLNPSRGPINADIFPGLVNVR
;
A
#
# COMPACT_ATOMS: atom_id res chain seq x y z
N MET A 1 -95.53 9.05 -60.39
CA MET A 1 -95.52 10.15 -59.40
C MET A 1 -95.20 9.58 -58.01
N GLN A 2 -94.23 10.22 -57.34
CA GLN A 2 -93.96 10.35 -55.90
C GLN A 2 -93.66 9.14 -54.96
N GLN A 3 -92.35 9.08 -54.62
CA GLN A 3 -91.64 8.87 -53.33
C GLN A 3 -92.24 8.05 -52.15
N LYS A 4 -91.55 6.92 -51.88
CA LYS A 4 -90.67 6.57 -50.73
C LYS A 4 -91.01 6.94 -49.25
N LYS A 5 -90.96 5.84 -48.47
CA LYS A 5 -90.18 5.55 -47.22
C LYS A 5 -90.77 5.84 -45.83
N GLY A 6 -90.67 4.78 -45.00
CA GLY A 6 -90.35 4.87 -43.56
C GLY A 6 -91.21 3.97 -42.67
N ARG A 7 -90.83 2.70 -42.47
CA ARG A 7 -91.53 1.77 -41.55
C ARG A 7 -90.59 1.30 -40.43
N SER A 8 -91.03 1.55 -39.20
CA SER A 8 -90.37 1.23 -37.93
C SER A 8 -90.53 -0.24 -37.55
N THR A 9 -89.46 -0.86 -37.04
CA THR A 9 -89.53 -1.94 -36.04
C THR A 9 -88.24 -1.93 -35.20
N VAL A 10 -88.23 -1.08 -34.17
CA VAL A 10 -87.25 -1.09 -33.08
C VAL A 10 -87.95 -1.76 -31.91
N SER A 11 -87.60 -3.00 -31.55
CA SER A 11 -87.88 -3.57 -30.20
C SER A 11 -87.33 -4.99 -29.96
N LEU A 12 -86.89 -5.77 -30.97
CA LEU A 12 -86.62 -7.21 -30.76
C LEU A 12 -85.14 -7.66 -30.81
N THR A 13 -84.19 -6.76 -31.08
CA THR A 13 -82.77 -7.15 -31.30
C THR A 13 -81.80 -6.79 -30.17
N VAL A 14 -82.27 -6.13 -29.10
CA VAL A 14 -81.41 -5.72 -27.97
C VAL A 14 -81.34 -6.79 -26.86
N GLY A 15 -82.33 -7.67 -26.74
CA GLY A 15 -82.33 -8.76 -25.75
C GLY A 15 -81.44 -9.95 -26.12
N ALA A 16 -81.29 -10.26 -27.42
CA ALA A 16 -80.51 -11.41 -27.88
C ALA A 16 -79.00 -11.15 -27.94
N THR A 17 -78.58 -9.89 -28.09
CA THR A 17 -77.17 -9.50 -28.10
C THR A 17 -76.58 -9.36 -26.69
N LEU A 18 -77.39 -9.04 -25.68
CA LEU A 18 -76.94 -8.99 -24.28
C LEU A 18 -76.74 -10.39 -23.68
N PHE A 19 -77.53 -11.38 -24.10
CA PHE A 19 -77.43 -12.75 -23.60
C PHE A 19 -76.23 -13.52 -24.20
N ILE A 20 -75.83 -13.22 -25.44
CA ILE A 20 -74.65 -13.82 -26.09
C ILE A 20 -73.34 -13.20 -25.58
N LEU A 21 -73.36 -11.94 -25.11
CA LEU A 21 -72.20 -11.30 -24.45
C LEU A 21 -71.98 -11.75 -23.00
N LEU A 22 -73.01 -12.26 -22.31
CA LEU A 22 -72.91 -12.78 -20.93
C LEU A 22 -72.48 -14.25 -20.83
N LEU A 23 -72.51 -15.01 -21.94
CA LEU A 23 -72.03 -16.41 -22.01
C LEU A 23 -70.58 -16.55 -22.49
N SER A 24 -69.89 -15.43 -22.75
CA SER A 24 -68.47 -15.41 -23.11
C SER A 24 -67.55 -15.15 -21.90
N GLY A 25 -68.10 -15.11 -20.69
CA GLY A 25 -67.36 -14.96 -19.43
C GLY A 25 -67.21 -16.31 -18.73
N CYS A 26 -65.96 -16.72 -18.45
CA CYS A 26 -65.55 -17.93 -17.74
C CYS A 26 -65.47 -19.25 -18.54
N PHE A 27 -64.73 -19.27 -19.66
CA PHE A 27 -63.88 -20.43 -19.94
C PHE A 27 -62.50 -20.21 -19.29
N ALA A 28 -62.40 -20.41 -17.97
CA ALA A 28 -61.11 -20.69 -17.36
C ALA A 28 -60.68 -22.05 -17.91
N SER A 29 -59.74 -22.06 -18.86
CA SER A 29 -59.32 -23.29 -19.52
C SER A 29 -58.87 -24.32 -18.48
N LYS A 30 -59.23 -25.60 -18.68
CA LYS A 30 -58.90 -26.72 -17.78
C LYS A 30 -57.42 -26.73 -17.35
N GLN A 31 -56.54 -26.18 -18.19
CA GLN A 31 -55.10 -26.06 -17.98
C GLN A 31 -54.73 -25.01 -16.93
N VAL A 32 -55.43 -23.87 -16.85
CA VAL A 32 -55.16 -22.85 -15.81
C VAL A 32 -55.51 -23.38 -14.42
N ARG A 33 -56.62 -24.15 -14.30
CA ARG A 33 -57.01 -24.78 -13.05
C ARG A 33 -56.00 -25.83 -12.58
N LEU A 34 -55.43 -26.59 -13.52
CA LEU A 34 -54.37 -27.57 -13.23
C LEU A 34 -53.08 -26.88 -12.79
N GLY A 35 -52.72 -25.75 -13.41
CA GLY A 35 -51.58 -24.93 -12.97
C GLY A 35 -51.79 -24.33 -11.57
N ASP A 36 -53.02 -23.90 -11.25
CA ASP A 36 -53.38 -23.38 -9.93
C ASP A 36 -53.32 -24.47 -8.84
N GLU A 37 -53.67 -25.72 -9.19
CA GLU A 37 -53.56 -26.89 -8.32
C GLU A 37 -52.09 -27.21 -8.00
N PHE A 38 -51.22 -27.30 -9.02
CA PHE A 38 -49.78 -27.51 -8.81
C PHE A 38 -49.11 -26.36 -8.03
N ALA A 39 -49.54 -25.13 -8.25
CA ALA A 39 -49.11 -23.98 -7.45
C ALA A 39 -49.54 -24.11 -5.98
N GLY A 40 -50.76 -24.62 -5.73
CA GLY A 40 -51.25 -24.93 -4.38
C GLY A 40 -50.45 -26.02 -3.68
N GLU A 41 -49.99 -27.03 -4.42
CA GLU A 41 -49.13 -28.13 -3.92
C GLU A 41 -47.65 -27.76 -3.76
N LYS A 42 -47.25 -26.51 -4.03
CA LYS A 42 -45.85 -26.04 -4.08
C LYS A 42 -44.98 -26.73 -5.14
N ARG A 43 -45.60 -27.35 -6.16
CA ARG A 43 -44.93 -27.96 -7.32
C ARG A 43 -44.74 -26.91 -8.41
N TRP A 44 -43.92 -25.91 -8.10
CA TRP A 44 -43.79 -24.69 -8.90
C TRP A 44 -43.24 -24.91 -10.31
N GLU A 45 -42.37 -25.90 -10.52
CA GLU A 45 -41.80 -26.22 -11.83
C GLU A 45 -42.85 -26.80 -12.79
N GLU A 46 -43.71 -27.68 -12.30
CA GLU A 46 -44.82 -28.25 -13.08
C GLU A 46 -45.91 -27.19 -13.33
N ALA A 47 -46.19 -26.34 -12.33
CA ALA A 47 -47.06 -25.18 -12.50
C ALA A 47 -46.54 -24.24 -13.59
N TYR A 48 -45.23 -23.95 -13.61
CA TYR A 48 -44.58 -23.16 -14.65
C TYR A 48 -44.73 -23.79 -16.05
N GLN A 49 -44.52 -25.10 -16.20
CA GLN A 49 -44.69 -25.80 -17.47
C GLN A 49 -46.15 -25.70 -17.97
N VAL A 50 -47.12 -25.94 -17.09
CA VAL A 50 -48.55 -25.86 -17.44
C VAL A 50 -48.96 -24.44 -17.80
N TYR A 51 -48.47 -23.42 -17.09
CA TYR A 51 -48.72 -22.02 -17.46
C TYR A 51 -48.03 -21.61 -18.76
N SER A 52 -46.81 -22.08 -19.01
CA SER A 52 -46.09 -21.85 -20.27
C SER A 52 -46.84 -22.45 -21.47
N ASP A 53 -47.33 -23.68 -21.34
CA ASP A 53 -48.09 -24.35 -22.39
C ASP A 53 -49.48 -23.73 -22.60
N ALA A 54 -50.10 -23.21 -21.54
CA ALA A 54 -51.33 -22.43 -21.65
C ALA A 54 -51.08 -21.07 -22.35
N LEU A 55 -49.95 -20.41 -22.08
CA LEU A 55 -49.58 -19.13 -22.70
C LEU A 55 -49.24 -19.28 -24.19
N LYS A 56 -48.68 -20.43 -24.62
CA LYS A 56 -48.50 -20.73 -26.06
C LYS A 56 -49.80 -20.76 -26.83
N LYS A 57 -50.91 -21.14 -26.17
CA LYS A 57 -52.26 -21.17 -26.79
C LYS A 57 -52.96 -19.82 -26.75
N ASP A 58 -52.65 -18.98 -25.76
CA ASP A 58 -53.19 -17.62 -25.62
C ASP A 58 -52.08 -16.61 -25.22
N PRO A 59 -51.30 -16.10 -26.21
CA PRO A 59 -50.10 -15.28 -25.94
C PRO A 59 -50.37 -13.89 -25.36
N PHE A 60 -51.61 -13.39 -25.47
CA PHE A 60 -51.96 -12.01 -25.08
C PHE A 60 -52.56 -11.91 -23.67
N ASN A 61 -52.71 -13.03 -22.95
CA ASN A 61 -53.30 -13.07 -21.63
C ASN A 61 -52.33 -12.60 -20.54
N GLN A 62 -52.44 -11.32 -20.13
CA GLN A 62 -51.56 -10.73 -19.11
C GLN A 62 -51.63 -11.42 -17.75
N LYS A 63 -52.80 -11.92 -17.35
CA LYS A 63 -52.98 -12.59 -16.05
C LYS A 63 -52.27 -13.95 -16.01
N LEU A 64 -52.28 -14.67 -17.14
CA LEU A 64 -51.57 -15.94 -17.27
C LEU A 64 -50.05 -15.73 -17.32
N LYS A 65 -49.60 -14.66 -17.98
CA LYS A 65 -48.20 -14.24 -17.99
C LYS A 65 -47.69 -13.96 -16.57
N GLN A 66 -48.44 -13.20 -15.77
CA GLN A 66 -48.10 -12.94 -14.36
C GLN A 66 -47.99 -14.22 -13.53
N LYS A 67 -48.96 -15.15 -13.66
CA LYS A 67 -48.91 -16.44 -12.96
C LYS A 67 -47.71 -17.31 -13.39
N MET A 68 -47.36 -17.30 -14.67
CA MET A 68 -46.18 -17.98 -15.19
C MET A 68 -44.89 -17.39 -14.61
N ASP A 69 -44.76 -16.06 -14.62
CA ASP A 69 -43.60 -15.36 -14.07
C ASP A 69 -43.46 -15.61 -12.56
N GLU A 70 -44.57 -15.60 -11.81
CA GLU A 70 -44.59 -15.94 -10.38
C GLU A 70 -44.18 -17.40 -10.11
N ALA A 71 -44.73 -18.35 -10.88
CA ALA A 71 -44.37 -19.76 -10.75
C ALA A 71 -42.89 -20.00 -11.09
N LYS A 72 -42.36 -19.30 -12.11
CA LYS A 72 -40.95 -19.36 -12.52
C LYS A 72 -40.01 -18.91 -11.38
N LEU A 73 -40.32 -17.78 -10.75
CA LEU A 73 -39.52 -17.24 -9.64
C LEU A 73 -39.53 -18.17 -8.42
N LYS A 74 -40.71 -18.70 -8.06
CA LYS A 74 -40.83 -19.63 -6.92
C LYS A 74 -40.18 -21.00 -7.21
N ALA A 75 -40.23 -21.47 -8.45
CA ALA A 75 -39.49 -22.67 -8.87
C ALA A 75 -37.98 -22.46 -8.75
N ALA A 76 -37.46 -21.33 -9.23
CA ALA A 76 -36.04 -21.00 -9.11
C ALA A 76 -35.58 -20.96 -7.64
N ALA A 77 -36.38 -20.34 -6.76
CA ALA A 77 -36.11 -20.31 -5.32
C ALA A 77 -36.11 -21.71 -4.69
N ALA A 78 -37.06 -22.58 -5.04
CA ALA A 78 -37.12 -23.95 -4.52
C ALA A 78 -35.89 -24.78 -4.90
N HIS A 79 -35.35 -24.63 -6.13
CA HIS A 79 -34.11 -25.28 -6.53
C HIS A 79 -32.89 -24.72 -5.79
N ALA A 80 -32.83 -23.41 -5.57
CA ALA A 80 -31.76 -22.79 -4.80
C ALA A 80 -31.77 -23.25 -3.33
N ASP A 81 -32.94 -23.42 -2.71
CA ASP A 81 -33.07 -23.93 -1.34
C ASP A 81 -32.64 -25.40 -1.22
N ARG A 82 -33.06 -26.25 -2.17
CA ARG A 82 -32.56 -27.64 -2.26
C ARG A 82 -31.05 -27.69 -2.43
N ALA A 83 -30.48 -26.81 -3.25
CA ALA A 83 -29.03 -26.73 -3.41
C ALA A 83 -28.33 -26.32 -2.10
N LYS A 84 -28.87 -25.36 -1.34
CA LYS A 84 -28.35 -24.98 -0.02
C LYS A 84 -28.38 -26.17 0.95
N GLU A 85 -29.45 -26.97 0.93
CA GLU A 85 -29.56 -28.19 1.73
C GLU A 85 -28.52 -29.24 1.31
N LEU A 86 -28.33 -29.47 0.00
CA LEU A 86 -27.33 -30.42 -0.51
C LEU A 86 -25.90 -29.99 -0.19
N ILE A 87 -25.60 -28.69 -0.19
CA ILE A 87 -24.30 -28.15 0.26
C ILE A 87 -24.09 -28.46 1.75
N SER A 88 -25.13 -28.37 2.57
CA SER A 88 -25.05 -28.73 4.00
C SER A 88 -24.81 -30.22 4.21
N GLN A 89 -25.33 -31.07 3.32
CA GLN A 89 -25.12 -32.52 3.30
C GLN A 89 -23.79 -32.93 2.65
N LYS A 90 -22.92 -31.98 2.27
CA LYS A 90 -21.65 -32.19 1.55
C LYS A 90 -21.80 -32.87 0.17
N ASN A 91 -22.98 -32.83 -0.44
CA ASN A 91 -23.20 -33.34 -1.79
C ASN A 91 -23.07 -32.20 -2.83
N VAL A 92 -21.83 -31.72 -2.98
CA VAL A 92 -21.48 -30.58 -3.84
C VAL A 92 -21.81 -30.81 -5.33
N PRO A 93 -21.58 -32.00 -5.92
CA PRO A 93 -21.87 -32.23 -7.34
C PRO A 93 -23.36 -32.09 -7.69
N VAL A 94 -24.25 -32.64 -6.86
CA VAL A 94 -25.71 -32.56 -7.08
C VAL A 94 -26.21 -31.15 -6.80
N ALA A 95 -25.64 -30.46 -5.79
CA ALA A 95 -25.98 -29.07 -5.52
C ALA A 95 -25.71 -28.14 -6.72
N LEU A 96 -24.59 -28.33 -7.43
CA LEU A 96 -24.27 -27.54 -8.62
C LEU A 96 -25.31 -27.69 -9.74
N GLU A 97 -25.82 -28.89 -9.95
CA GLU A 97 -26.87 -29.14 -10.95
C GLU A 97 -28.19 -28.45 -10.56
N GLU A 98 -28.56 -28.48 -9.27
CA GLU A 98 -29.74 -27.75 -8.78
C GLU A 98 -29.58 -26.22 -8.90
N ILE A 99 -28.38 -25.68 -8.65
CA ILE A 99 -28.10 -24.25 -8.86
C ILE A 99 -28.19 -23.89 -10.35
N LYS A 100 -27.68 -24.73 -11.25
CA LYS A 100 -27.83 -24.52 -12.70
C LYS A 100 -29.29 -24.46 -13.12
N ARG A 101 -30.15 -25.32 -12.56
CA ARG A 101 -31.61 -25.27 -12.79
C ARG A 101 -32.22 -23.96 -12.31
N ALA A 102 -31.85 -23.50 -11.11
CA ALA A 102 -32.28 -22.19 -10.61
C ALA A 102 -31.84 -21.03 -11.52
N MET A 103 -30.58 -21.03 -11.99
CA MET A 103 -30.05 -20.02 -12.91
C MET A 103 -30.72 -20.06 -14.30
N LEU A 104 -31.11 -21.25 -14.78
CA LEU A 104 -31.82 -21.38 -16.05
C LEU A 104 -33.23 -20.77 -15.99
N LEU A 105 -33.89 -20.90 -14.83
CA LEU A 105 -35.19 -20.33 -14.57
C LEU A 105 -35.12 -18.82 -14.31
N ASP A 106 -34.11 -18.33 -13.59
CA ASP A 106 -33.94 -16.89 -13.34
C ASP A 106 -32.46 -16.46 -13.41
N PRO A 107 -31.98 -16.07 -14.61
CA PRO A 107 -30.61 -15.61 -14.80
C PRO A 107 -30.31 -14.24 -14.19
N SER A 108 -31.34 -13.46 -13.83
CA SER A 108 -31.20 -12.07 -13.41
C SER A 108 -30.76 -11.92 -11.96
N GLN A 109 -30.96 -12.96 -11.15
CA GLN A 109 -30.64 -12.95 -9.73
C GLN A 109 -29.15 -13.18 -9.48
N LYS A 110 -28.50 -12.16 -8.90
CA LYS A 110 -27.09 -12.21 -8.53
C LYS A 110 -26.80 -13.28 -7.46
N GLU A 111 -27.76 -13.54 -6.55
CA GLU A 111 -27.61 -14.55 -5.49
C GLU A 111 -27.29 -15.95 -6.05
N TYR A 112 -27.93 -16.36 -7.16
CA TYR A 112 -27.69 -17.68 -7.75
C TYR A 112 -26.32 -17.76 -8.43
N GLN A 113 -25.85 -16.66 -9.03
CA GLN A 113 -24.51 -16.58 -9.61
C GLN A 113 -23.43 -16.67 -8.52
N ASP A 114 -23.62 -15.96 -7.41
CA ASP A 114 -22.71 -16.01 -6.26
C ASP A 114 -22.72 -17.40 -5.60
N LEU A 115 -23.89 -18.01 -5.44
CA LEU A 115 -24.04 -19.37 -4.91
C LEU A 115 -23.38 -20.41 -5.82
N PHE A 116 -23.53 -20.29 -7.15
CA PHE A 116 -22.86 -21.15 -8.12
C PHE A 116 -21.34 -21.02 -8.04
N ALA A 117 -20.81 -19.79 -8.07
CA ALA A 117 -19.38 -19.52 -8.01
C ALA A 117 -18.77 -20.05 -6.70
N LYS A 118 -19.45 -19.88 -5.57
CA LYS A 118 -19.01 -20.40 -4.27
C LYS A 118 -18.99 -21.93 -4.25
N THR A 119 -20.03 -22.56 -4.78
CA THR A 119 -20.16 -24.03 -4.79
C THR A 119 -19.18 -24.68 -5.77
N LEU A 120 -18.91 -24.03 -6.91
CA LEU A 120 -17.93 -24.48 -7.89
C LEU A 120 -16.52 -24.46 -7.31
N ARG A 121 -16.13 -23.38 -6.62
CA ARG A 121 -14.83 -23.30 -5.93
C ARG A 121 -14.65 -24.42 -4.91
N LYS A 122 -15.71 -24.77 -4.17
CA LYS A 122 -15.67 -25.90 -3.22
C LYS A 122 -15.46 -27.23 -3.93
N LYS A 123 -16.14 -27.47 -5.05
CA LYS A 123 -15.93 -28.67 -5.86
C LYS A 123 -14.50 -28.75 -6.38
N GLU A 124 -13.98 -27.67 -6.96
CA GLU A 124 -12.61 -27.62 -7.47
C GLU A 124 -11.58 -27.85 -6.35
N ALA A 125 -11.85 -27.33 -5.14
CA ALA A 125 -11.01 -27.60 -3.96
C ALA A 125 -11.01 -29.09 -3.59
N GLU A 126 -12.18 -29.74 -3.55
CA GLU A 126 -12.32 -31.17 -3.25
C GLU A 126 -11.65 -32.06 -4.33
N ASP A 127 -11.81 -31.72 -5.61
CA ASP A 127 -11.20 -32.44 -6.74
C ASP A 127 -9.66 -32.36 -6.69
N ASN A 128 -9.11 -31.15 -6.49
CA ASN A 128 -7.66 -30.95 -6.35
C ASN A 128 -7.11 -31.66 -5.11
N PHE A 129 -7.85 -31.63 -4.00
CA PHE A 129 -7.48 -32.35 -2.78
C PHE A 129 -7.45 -33.87 -3.00
N ALA A 130 -8.43 -34.43 -3.72
CA ALA A 130 -8.45 -35.85 -4.05
C ALA A 130 -7.29 -36.27 -4.97
N ILE A 131 -6.90 -35.41 -5.91
CA ILE A 131 -5.71 -35.61 -6.75
C ILE A 131 -4.45 -35.57 -5.89
N GLY A 132 -4.31 -34.55 -5.03
CA GLY A 132 -3.19 -34.44 -4.08
C GLY A 132 -3.02 -35.68 -3.21
N GLN A 133 -4.12 -36.22 -2.65
CA GLN A 133 -4.07 -37.46 -1.89
C GLN A 133 -3.62 -38.67 -2.71
N LYS A 134 -4.07 -38.79 -3.98
CA LYS A 134 -3.61 -39.86 -4.87
C LYS A 134 -2.12 -39.75 -5.18
N LEU A 135 -1.62 -38.53 -5.37
CA LEU A 135 -0.20 -38.26 -5.62
C LEU A 135 0.68 -38.56 -4.40
N ILE A 136 0.19 -38.27 -3.19
CA ILE A 136 0.87 -38.69 -1.95
C ILE A 136 0.99 -40.22 -1.88
N LYS A 137 -0.08 -40.95 -2.22
CA LYS A 137 -0.06 -42.42 -2.26
C LYS A 137 0.89 -42.98 -3.32
N ALA A 138 1.15 -42.21 -4.38
CA ALA A 138 2.10 -42.53 -5.44
C ALA A 138 3.51 -41.98 -5.19
N GLU A 139 3.81 -41.48 -3.99
CA GLU A 139 5.11 -40.90 -3.58
C GLU A 139 5.60 -39.69 -4.42
N ARG A 140 4.70 -39.06 -5.18
CA ARG A 140 5.00 -37.86 -5.99
C ARG A 140 4.72 -36.59 -5.18
N PHE A 141 5.53 -36.35 -4.16
CA PHE A 141 5.28 -35.31 -3.15
C PHE A 141 5.27 -33.87 -3.69
N THR A 142 6.17 -33.54 -4.64
CA THR A 142 6.23 -32.20 -5.24
C THR A 142 4.93 -31.84 -5.95
N GLU A 143 4.41 -32.75 -6.78
CA GLU A 143 3.14 -32.55 -7.48
C GLU A 143 1.97 -32.59 -6.50
N ALA A 144 2.02 -33.46 -5.50
CA ALA A 144 0.99 -33.50 -4.47
C ALA A 144 0.84 -32.17 -3.73
N ILE A 145 1.95 -31.51 -3.38
CA ILE A 145 1.96 -30.22 -2.67
C ILE A 145 1.31 -29.14 -3.53
N GLU A 146 1.65 -29.06 -4.82
CA GLU A 146 1.05 -28.09 -5.75
C GLU A 146 -0.48 -28.24 -5.83
N PHE A 147 -0.98 -29.47 -5.96
CA PHE A 147 -2.43 -29.73 -5.99
C PHE A 147 -3.10 -29.45 -4.63
N LEU A 148 -2.42 -29.69 -3.51
CA LEU A 148 -2.94 -29.41 -2.17
C LEU A 148 -2.96 -27.92 -1.83
N GLU A 149 -1.96 -27.15 -2.28
CA GLU A 149 -1.93 -25.70 -2.15
C GLU A 149 -3.08 -25.06 -2.94
N ARG A 150 -3.26 -25.48 -4.21
CA ARG A 150 -4.41 -25.06 -5.02
C ARG A 150 -5.74 -25.39 -4.37
N ALA A 151 -5.86 -26.55 -3.71
CA ALA A 151 -7.08 -26.90 -2.99
C ALA A 151 -7.37 -25.94 -1.82
N LEU A 152 -6.34 -25.59 -1.04
CA LEU A 152 -6.45 -24.70 0.13
C LEU A 152 -6.65 -23.22 -0.25
N GLU A 153 -6.11 -22.77 -1.38
CA GLU A 153 -6.40 -21.45 -1.94
C GLU A 153 -7.87 -21.30 -2.31
N ARG A 154 -8.49 -22.37 -2.82
CA ARG A 154 -9.88 -22.39 -3.27
C ARG A 154 -10.86 -22.55 -2.11
N ASP A 155 -10.54 -23.38 -1.11
CA ASP A 155 -11.29 -23.50 0.14
C ASP A 155 -10.36 -23.57 1.38
N PRO A 156 -10.15 -22.44 2.08
CA PRO A 156 -9.33 -22.40 3.29
C PRO A 156 -9.91 -23.18 4.49
N THR A 157 -11.19 -23.58 4.43
CA THR A 157 -11.90 -24.26 5.53
C THR A 157 -11.72 -25.77 5.51
N LEU A 158 -10.99 -26.32 4.53
CA LEU A 158 -10.75 -27.76 4.40
C LEU A 158 -10.03 -28.31 5.66
N PRO A 159 -10.70 -29.08 6.54
CA PRO A 159 -10.17 -29.41 7.86
C PRO A 159 -8.98 -30.39 7.80
N GLN A 160 -8.82 -31.15 6.71
CA GLN A 160 -7.72 -32.10 6.51
C GLN A 160 -6.63 -31.57 5.55
N GLY A 161 -6.88 -30.44 4.86
CA GLY A 161 -5.99 -29.94 3.81
C GLY A 161 -4.63 -29.48 4.34
N LYS A 162 -4.64 -28.67 5.41
CA LYS A 162 -3.42 -28.10 6.00
C LYS A 162 -2.53 -29.16 6.65
N GLU A 163 -3.14 -30.14 7.30
CA GLU A 163 -2.41 -31.23 7.95
C GLU A 163 -1.74 -32.14 6.92
N ILE A 164 -2.47 -32.54 5.87
CA ILE A 164 -1.93 -33.39 4.80
C ILE A 164 -0.85 -32.64 4.00
N LEU A 165 -1.02 -31.34 3.75
CA LEU A 165 0.01 -30.49 3.14
C LEU A 165 1.27 -30.46 4.00
N ALA A 166 1.14 -30.22 5.31
CA ALA A 166 2.26 -30.22 6.24
C ALA A 166 2.98 -31.58 6.28
N GLN A 167 2.22 -32.69 6.24
CA GLN A 167 2.77 -34.04 6.14
C GLN A 167 3.50 -34.27 4.81
N ALA A 168 2.95 -33.81 3.68
CA ALA A 168 3.58 -33.93 2.37
C ALA A 168 4.86 -33.10 2.27
N MET A 169 4.87 -31.86 2.77
CA MET A 169 6.06 -31.00 2.86
C MET A 169 7.13 -31.58 3.80
N LYS A 170 6.71 -32.23 4.88
CA LYS A 170 7.64 -32.95 5.76
C LYS A 170 8.29 -34.12 5.01
N ARG A 171 7.49 -35.00 4.40
CA ARG A 171 8.00 -36.14 3.62
C ARG A 171 8.87 -35.71 2.43
N GLN A 172 8.54 -34.61 1.75
CA GLN A 172 9.39 -34.06 0.68
C GLN A 172 10.76 -33.62 1.21
N ARG A 173 10.80 -32.98 2.39
CA ARG A 173 12.05 -32.60 3.06
C ARG A 173 12.85 -33.83 3.49
N ASP A 174 12.17 -34.87 3.95
CA ASP A 174 12.81 -36.11 4.39
C ASP A 174 13.40 -36.89 3.19
N VAL A 175 12.67 -36.95 2.06
CA VAL A 175 13.11 -37.62 0.81
C VAL A 175 14.34 -36.96 0.16
N GLY A 176 14.63 -35.69 0.48
CA GLY A 176 15.83 -34.97 -0.01
C GLY A 176 16.89 -34.67 1.06
N GLY A 177 16.64 -34.96 2.34
CA GLY A 177 17.36 -34.32 3.45
C GLY A 177 18.02 -35.22 4.49
N GLU A 178 17.65 -36.50 4.58
CA GLU A 178 18.17 -37.43 5.58
C GLU A 178 18.98 -38.56 4.94
N VAL A 179 20.23 -38.29 4.60
CA VAL A 179 21.20 -39.36 4.24
C VAL A 179 22.40 -39.37 5.20
N ASP A 180 22.40 -38.53 6.24
CA ASP A 180 23.58 -38.32 7.10
C ASP A 180 23.34 -38.56 8.59
N GLU A 181 22.29 -39.30 8.96
CA GLU A 181 22.20 -39.86 10.30
C GLU A 181 22.90 -41.23 10.33
N LEU A 182 23.87 -41.38 11.23
CA LEU A 182 24.39 -42.70 11.62
C LEU A 182 23.20 -43.51 12.13
N SER A 183 23.05 -44.76 11.68
CA SER A 183 22.03 -45.67 12.20
C SER A 183 22.44 -46.13 13.61
N LEU A 184 22.21 -45.28 14.60
CA LEU A 184 22.56 -45.56 15.98
C LEU A 184 21.66 -46.66 16.54
N LYS A 185 22.26 -47.75 17.03
CA LYS A 185 21.52 -48.86 17.66
C LYS A 185 20.98 -48.50 19.06
N SER A 186 21.46 -47.41 19.65
CA SER A 186 20.99 -46.89 20.95
C SER A 186 21.04 -45.37 20.99
N THR A 187 19.93 -44.74 21.40
CA THR A 187 19.77 -43.29 21.61
C THR A 187 19.74 -42.92 23.10
N GLN A 188 20.07 -43.85 24.00
CA GLN A 188 20.06 -43.59 25.43
C GLN A 188 21.17 -42.61 25.82
N PRO A 189 20.91 -41.67 26.76
CA PRO A 189 21.92 -40.73 27.22
C PRO A 189 23.06 -41.50 27.92
N ILE A 190 24.30 -41.12 27.62
CA ILE A 190 25.50 -41.79 28.11
C ILE A 190 26.20 -40.84 29.10
N THR A 191 26.56 -41.38 30.26
CA THR A 191 27.43 -40.69 31.22
C THR A 191 28.83 -41.29 31.14
N LEU A 192 29.81 -40.44 30.84
CA LEU A 192 31.20 -40.82 30.63
C LEU A 192 32.08 -40.09 31.65
N LYS A 193 32.88 -40.85 32.40
CA LYS A 193 33.86 -40.32 33.34
C LYS A 193 35.21 -40.99 33.09
N PHE A 194 36.06 -40.30 32.34
CA PHE A 194 37.42 -40.73 32.09
C PHE A 194 38.41 -39.78 32.77
N GLN A 195 39.39 -40.35 33.46
CA GLN A 195 40.48 -39.63 34.07
C GLN A 195 41.78 -40.22 33.51
N ASN A 196 42.55 -39.41 32.80
CA ASN A 196 43.83 -39.82 32.22
C ASN A 196 43.72 -41.08 31.33
N ALA A 197 42.65 -41.20 30.53
CA ALA A 197 42.41 -42.33 29.64
C ALA A 197 43.03 -42.09 28.26
N ARG A 198 43.43 -43.15 27.54
CA ARG A 198 43.95 -43.02 26.18
C ARG A 198 42.85 -42.67 25.19
N LEU A 199 43.10 -41.74 24.29
CA LEU A 199 42.11 -41.24 23.34
C LEU A 199 41.47 -42.34 22.49
N LYS A 200 42.28 -43.27 21.97
CA LYS A 200 41.78 -44.38 21.14
C LYS A 200 40.87 -45.32 21.93
N GLU A 201 41.22 -45.61 23.18
CA GLU A 201 40.42 -46.43 24.09
C GLU A 201 39.07 -45.77 24.39
N VAL A 202 39.05 -44.45 24.65
CA VAL A 202 37.80 -43.70 24.87
C VAL A 202 36.87 -43.78 23.66
N PHE A 203 37.42 -43.63 22.44
CA PHE A 203 36.64 -43.79 21.21
C PHE A 203 36.15 -45.22 21.00
N GLU A 204 36.95 -46.24 21.28
CA GLU A 204 36.54 -47.65 21.20
C GLU A 204 35.39 -47.98 22.16
N LEU A 205 35.45 -47.47 23.40
CA LEU A 205 34.34 -47.63 24.36
C LEU A 205 33.07 -46.91 23.89
N LEU A 206 33.21 -45.70 23.35
CA LEU A 206 32.11 -44.95 22.75
C LEU A 206 31.48 -45.71 21.57
N ALA A 207 32.32 -46.23 20.67
CA ALA A 207 31.91 -47.05 19.53
C ALA A 207 31.09 -48.26 19.96
N LYS A 208 31.59 -48.98 20.97
CA LYS A 208 30.96 -50.17 21.54
C LYS A 208 29.62 -49.85 22.19
N SER A 209 29.49 -48.68 22.82
CA SER A 209 28.23 -48.23 23.41
C SER A 209 27.16 -47.87 22.38
N ALA A 210 27.56 -47.34 21.21
CA ALA A 210 26.65 -46.96 20.13
C ALA A 210 26.43 -48.06 19.08
N GLY A 211 27.21 -49.15 19.14
CA GLY A 211 27.15 -50.26 18.19
C GLY A 211 27.71 -49.94 16.81
N ILE A 212 28.67 -49.01 16.73
CA ILE A 212 29.38 -48.61 15.50
C ILE A 212 30.84 -49.04 15.55
N ASN A 213 31.47 -49.15 14.39
CA ASN A 213 32.90 -49.40 14.21
C ASN A 213 33.64 -48.07 14.01
N ILE A 214 34.82 -47.94 14.63
CA ILE A 214 35.69 -46.77 14.46
C ILE A 214 37.01 -47.22 13.83
N LEU A 215 37.44 -46.49 12.81
CA LEU A 215 38.76 -46.59 12.20
C LEU A 215 39.54 -45.32 12.53
N PHE A 216 40.84 -45.43 12.77
CA PHE A 216 41.72 -44.28 13.00
C PHE A 216 42.67 -44.09 11.83
N ASP A 217 42.85 -42.86 11.38
CA ASP A 217 43.93 -42.51 10.47
C ASP A 217 45.30 -42.70 11.16
N LYS A 218 46.32 -43.05 10.38
CA LYS A 218 47.69 -43.29 10.87
C LYS A 218 48.29 -42.09 11.63
N ASP A 219 47.82 -40.88 11.33
CA ASP A 219 48.36 -39.64 11.88
C ASP A 219 47.61 -39.21 13.17
N VAL A 220 46.63 -40.00 13.65
CA VAL A 220 45.94 -39.77 14.94
C VAL A 220 46.85 -40.14 16.10
N ARG A 221 47.19 -39.14 16.92
CA ARG A 221 47.96 -39.31 18.16
C ARG A 221 47.09 -39.90 19.27
N ASP A 222 47.65 -40.85 20.02
CA ASP A 222 46.98 -41.49 21.15
C ASP A 222 47.35 -40.77 22.46
N GLU A 223 46.84 -39.54 22.60
CA GLU A 223 47.08 -38.69 23.77
C GLU A 223 46.15 -39.07 24.93
N THR A 224 46.50 -38.66 26.15
CA THR A 224 45.65 -38.90 27.32
C THR A 224 44.65 -37.79 27.50
N ILE A 225 43.38 -38.15 27.69
CA ILE A 225 42.28 -37.20 27.88
C ILE A 225 41.56 -37.45 29.20
N SER A 226 41.10 -36.36 29.82
CA SER A 226 40.21 -36.41 30.97
C SER A 226 38.91 -35.72 30.58
N ILE A 227 37.82 -36.48 30.54
CA ILE A 227 36.52 -35.99 30.12
C ILE A 227 35.43 -36.46 31.07
N PHE A 228 34.57 -35.53 31.45
CA PHE A 228 33.40 -35.79 32.28
C PHE A 228 32.17 -35.24 31.56
N ILE A 229 31.34 -36.15 31.07
CA ILE A 229 30.09 -35.83 30.39
C ILE A 229 28.97 -36.57 31.12
N LYS A 230 27.90 -35.86 31.44
CA LYS A 230 26.72 -36.43 32.09
C LYS A 230 25.50 -36.22 31.18
N ASP A 231 24.70 -37.26 31.03
CA ASP A 231 23.42 -37.25 30.32
C ASP A 231 23.48 -36.71 28.86
N ALA A 232 24.59 -36.94 28.14
CA ALA A 232 24.73 -36.48 26.75
C ALA A 232 24.32 -37.57 25.75
N SER A 233 23.85 -37.14 24.58
CA SER A 233 23.68 -38.05 23.44
C SER A 233 25.05 -38.52 22.92
N PHE A 234 25.08 -39.69 22.27
CA PHE A 234 26.29 -40.19 21.64
C PHE A 234 26.93 -39.18 20.68
N LYS A 235 26.10 -38.49 19.89
CA LYS A 235 26.56 -37.49 18.90
C LYS A 235 27.21 -36.27 19.57
N GLU A 236 26.65 -35.79 20.68
CA GLU A 236 27.22 -34.68 21.45
C GLU A 236 28.54 -35.09 22.11
N ALA A 237 28.58 -36.26 22.75
CA ALA A 237 29.80 -36.78 23.35
C ALA A 237 30.92 -36.97 22.32
N LEU A 238 30.57 -37.54 21.15
CA LEU A 238 31.48 -37.72 20.03
C LEU A 238 32.01 -36.37 19.50
N ASN A 239 31.12 -35.41 19.22
CA ASN A 239 31.50 -34.08 18.75
C ASN A 239 32.35 -33.31 19.77
N LEU A 240 32.09 -33.47 21.06
CA LEU A 240 32.88 -32.84 22.12
C LEU A 240 34.31 -33.38 22.15
N ILE A 241 34.48 -34.70 22.04
CA ILE A 241 35.82 -35.31 22.04
C ILE A 241 36.56 -34.97 20.75
N LEU A 242 35.87 -34.98 19.60
CA LEU A 242 36.45 -34.58 18.31
C LEU A 242 36.92 -33.12 18.34
N SER A 243 36.06 -32.18 18.77
CA SER A 243 36.38 -30.75 18.84
C SER A 243 37.49 -30.44 19.86
N THR A 244 37.49 -31.07 21.03
CA THR A 244 38.52 -30.85 22.06
C THR A 244 39.92 -31.28 21.60
N ASN A 245 40.01 -32.35 20.79
CA ASN A 245 41.27 -32.93 20.34
C ASN A 245 41.65 -32.53 18.90
N ASN A 246 41.00 -31.53 18.31
CA ASN A 246 41.21 -31.13 16.91
C ASN A 246 41.14 -32.31 15.92
N LEU A 247 40.15 -33.17 16.09
CA LEU A 247 39.85 -34.30 15.21
C LEU A 247 38.54 -34.03 14.47
N PHE A 248 38.36 -34.65 13.30
CA PHE A 248 37.08 -34.70 12.61
C PHE A 248 36.76 -36.13 12.20
N MET A 249 35.47 -36.43 12.06
CA MET A 249 35.01 -37.74 11.61
C MET A 249 34.59 -37.71 10.14
N LYS A 250 34.79 -38.83 9.46
CA LYS A 250 34.27 -39.11 8.14
C LYS A 250 33.43 -40.40 8.20
N LYS A 251 32.16 -40.33 7.81
CA LYS A 251 31.34 -41.52 7.62
C LYS A 251 31.86 -42.31 6.42
N ILE A 252 32.16 -43.59 6.62
CA ILE A 252 32.57 -44.52 5.54
C ILE A 252 31.39 -45.41 5.16
N SER A 253 30.63 -45.89 6.15
CA SER A 253 29.38 -46.64 5.97
C SER A 253 28.42 -46.32 7.13
N ASP A 254 27.20 -46.87 7.08
CA ASP A 254 26.19 -46.64 8.13
C ASP A 254 26.63 -47.08 9.53
N GLU A 255 27.53 -48.08 9.60
CA GLU A 255 28.07 -48.62 10.85
C GLU A 255 29.54 -48.28 11.07
N THR A 256 30.24 -47.58 10.17
CA THR A 256 31.70 -47.33 10.29
C THR A 256 32.06 -45.86 10.10
N ILE A 257 32.77 -45.29 11.08
CA ILE A 257 33.33 -43.94 11.03
C ILE A 257 34.87 -43.97 11.04
N LEU A 258 35.48 -43.05 10.30
CA LEU A 258 36.93 -42.83 10.27
C LEU A 258 37.27 -41.52 11.00
N ILE A 259 38.14 -41.58 12.00
CA ILE A 259 38.61 -40.42 12.77
C ILE A 259 39.95 -39.95 12.24
N ILE A 260 40.05 -38.65 11.96
CA ILE A 260 41.17 -38.04 11.24
C ILE A 260 41.59 -36.74 11.95
N PRO A 261 42.89 -36.38 11.99
CA PRO A 261 43.32 -35.06 12.48
C PRO A 261 42.79 -33.93 11.61
N LYS A 262 42.22 -32.88 12.23
CA LYS A 262 41.67 -31.68 11.58
C LYS A 262 42.79 -30.75 11.09
N THR A 263 43.62 -31.25 10.18
CA THR A 263 44.61 -30.47 9.44
C THR A 263 44.04 -30.08 8.08
N LYS A 264 44.41 -28.91 7.56
CA LYS A 264 43.92 -28.43 6.26
C LYS A 264 44.10 -29.47 5.13
N GLN A 265 45.25 -30.14 5.09
CA GLN A 265 45.54 -31.17 4.07
C GLN A 265 44.60 -32.37 4.16
N LYS A 266 44.33 -32.88 5.37
CA LYS A 266 43.44 -34.02 5.58
C LYS A 266 41.98 -33.62 5.36
N VAL A 267 41.57 -32.44 5.82
CA VAL A 267 40.22 -31.92 5.55
C VAL A 267 39.98 -31.81 4.05
N ASP A 268 40.91 -31.23 3.29
CA ASP A 268 40.81 -31.14 1.83
C ASP A 268 40.79 -32.51 1.13
N GLN A 269 41.45 -33.53 1.70
CA GLN A 269 41.51 -34.89 1.16
C GLN A 269 40.23 -35.71 1.42
N TYR A 270 39.61 -35.56 2.59
CA TYR A 270 38.51 -36.43 3.05
C TYR A 270 37.13 -35.74 3.07
N GLN A 271 37.06 -34.41 2.96
CA GLN A 271 35.78 -33.71 2.86
C GLN A 271 35.08 -34.04 1.54
N ASP A 272 33.79 -34.34 1.60
CA ASP A 272 33.00 -34.41 0.37
C ASP A 272 32.65 -33.01 -0.09
N LEU A 273 32.80 -32.79 -1.39
CA LEU A 273 32.36 -31.57 -2.04
C LEU A 273 31.26 -31.94 -3.02
N ILE A 274 30.15 -31.23 -2.93
CA ILE A 274 29.06 -31.34 -3.89
C ILE A 274 29.05 -30.10 -4.76
N ILE A 275 28.59 -30.27 -6.01
CA ILE A 275 28.34 -29.16 -6.91
C ILE A 275 26.83 -28.94 -6.92
N ARG A 276 26.40 -27.70 -6.67
CA ARG A 276 25.00 -27.30 -6.82
C ARG A 276 24.90 -26.03 -7.65
N THR A 277 23.99 -26.07 -8.62
CA THR A 277 23.64 -24.91 -9.44
C THR A 277 22.39 -24.26 -8.87
N PHE A 278 22.47 -22.95 -8.62
CA PHE A 278 21.38 -22.11 -8.17
C PHE A 278 20.94 -21.19 -9.30
N TYR A 279 19.64 -21.16 -9.56
CA TYR A 279 19.01 -20.29 -10.56
C TYR A 279 18.44 -19.07 -9.83
N LEU A 280 18.84 -17.88 -10.24
CA LEU A 280 18.38 -16.63 -9.63
C LEU A 280 17.36 -15.94 -10.51
N SER A 281 16.28 -15.46 -9.89
CA SER A 281 15.17 -14.85 -10.62
C SER A 281 15.17 -13.32 -10.56
N ASN A 282 15.56 -12.73 -9.43
CA ASN A 282 15.41 -11.31 -9.16
C ASN A 282 16.75 -10.61 -8.95
N VAL A 283 17.68 -11.25 -8.22
CA VAL A 283 19.02 -10.71 -7.95
C VAL A 283 20.01 -11.13 -9.03
N LYS A 284 20.96 -10.25 -9.36
CA LYS A 284 22.05 -10.55 -10.30
C LYS A 284 23.05 -11.51 -9.68
N ALA A 285 23.44 -12.54 -10.42
CA ALA A 285 24.40 -13.55 -9.97
C ALA A 285 25.72 -12.97 -9.47
N LYS A 286 26.22 -11.91 -10.12
CA LYS A 286 27.47 -11.25 -9.72
C LYS A 286 27.41 -10.62 -8.32
N GLU A 287 26.28 -10.01 -7.96
CA GLU A 287 26.08 -9.38 -6.64
C GLU A 287 25.96 -10.45 -5.55
N MET A 288 25.19 -11.51 -5.83
CA MET A 288 25.02 -12.64 -4.91
C MET A 288 26.33 -13.40 -4.67
N VAL A 289 27.19 -13.57 -5.67
CA VAL A 289 28.50 -14.22 -5.47
C VAL A 289 29.41 -13.42 -4.56
N ASN A 290 29.37 -12.09 -4.59
CA ASN A 290 30.14 -11.28 -3.66
C ASN A 290 29.69 -11.49 -2.21
N LEU A 291 28.37 -11.60 -1.98
CA LEU A 291 27.80 -11.92 -0.68
C LEU A 291 28.23 -13.33 -0.20
N LEU A 292 28.13 -14.34 -1.07
CA LEU A 292 28.48 -15.72 -0.72
C LEU A 292 29.98 -15.93 -0.49
N ARG A 293 30.84 -15.18 -1.18
CA ARG A 293 32.29 -15.21 -0.97
C ARG A 293 32.69 -14.56 0.36
N THR A 294 32.01 -13.49 0.75
CA THR A 294 32.30 -12.76 2.00
C THR A 294 31.75 -13.47 3.23
N MET A 295 30.56 -14.09 3.15
CA MET A 295 29.91 -14.72 4.30
C MET A 295 30.35 -16.18 4.55
N LEU A 296 30.60 -16.97 3.49
CA LEU A 296 30.88 -18.41 3.61
C LEU A 296 32.32 -18.80 3.19
N GLU A 297 33.15 -17.81 2.87
CA GLU A 297 34.52 -17.98 2.36
C GLU A 297 34.61 -18.96 1.17
N THR A 298 33.56 -19.00 0.37
CA THR A 298 33.38 -19.96 -0.73
C THR A 298 34.31 -19.61 -1.90
N ARG A 299 35.38 -20.38 -2.11
CA ARG A 299 36.38 -20.06 -3.15
C ARG A 299 35.97 -20.52 -4.55
N ARG A 300 35.23 -21.62 -4.65
CA ARG A 300 34.90 -22.30 -5.91
C ARG A 300 33.47 -21.96 -6.34
N VAL A 301 33.28 -20.71 -6.72
CA VAL A 301 31.99 -20.18 -7.20
C VAL A 301 32.15 -19.66 -8.62
N PHE A 302 31.35 -20.20 -9.54
CA PHE A 302 31.30 -19.81 -10.95
C PHE A 302 29.97 -19.13 -11.25
N VAL A 303 30.03 -18.04 -12.01
CA VAL A 303 28.85 -17.28 -12.44
C VAL A 303 28.66 -17.49 -13.94
N ASN A 304 27.43 -17.79 -14.33
CA ASN A 304 27.00 -17.69 -15.71
C ASN A 304 26.01 -16.51 -15.82
N ASP A 305 26.43 -15.44 -16.49
CA ASP A 305 25.67 -14.20 -16.62
C ASP A 305 24.51 -14.33 -17.62
N GLU A 306 24.68 -15.15 -18.68
CA GLU A 306 23.65 -15.37 -19.70
C GLU A 306 22.42 -16.08 -19.12
N LEU A 307 22.64 -17.04 -18.22
CA LEU A 307 21.56 -17.80 -17.56
C LEU A 307 21.20 -17.25 -16.18
N ASN A 308 21.87 -16.21 -15.69
CA ASN A 308 21.79 -15.71 -14.31
C ASN A 308 21.86 -16.85 -13.26
N THR A 309 22.86 -17.73 -13.40
CA THR A 309 23.06 -18.88 -12.50
C THR A 309 24.38 -18.80 -11.75
N ILE A 310 24.39 -19.40 -10.57
CA ILE A 310 25.59 -19.58 -9.74
C ILE A 310 25.84 -21.07 -9.55
N VAL A 311 27.01 -21.53 -9.93
CA VAL A 311 27.48 -22.89 -9.67
C VAL A 311 28.44 -22.86 -8.51
N ILE A 312 28.07 -23.50 -7.40
CA ILE A 312 28.87 -23.56 -6.18
C ILE A 312 29.38 -24.98 -6.01
N ARG A 313 30.69 -25.11 -5.76
CA ARG A 313 31.32 -26.37 -5.35
C ARG A 313 31.87 -26.25 -3.94
N ASP A 314 31.16 -26.79 -2.96
CA ASP A 314 31.59 -26.76 -1.56
C ASP A 314 31.03 -27.94 -0.75
N THR A 315 31.32 -27.98 0.55
CA THR A 315 30.78 -28.97 1.50
C THR A 315 29.25 -28.89 1.57
N PRO A 316 28.54 -30.01 1.84
CA PRO A 316 27.08 -30.03 1.91
C PRO A 316 26.48 -29.03 2.90
N GLU A 317 27.16 -28.78 4.03
CA GLU A 317 26.72 -27.81 5.05
C GLU A 317 26.80 -26.36 4.54
N LYS A 318 27.90 -25.99 3.88
CA LYS A 318 28.05 -24.67 3.24
C LYS A 318 27.04 -24.46 2.12
N ILE A 319 26.75 -25.50 1.33
CA ILE A 319 25.74 -25.43 0.26
C ILE A 319 24.34 -25.19 0.84
N LYS A 320 23.98 -25.85 1.96
CA LYS A 320 22.71 -25.60 2.67
C LYS A 320 22.62 -24.18 3.23
N LEU A 321 23.73 -23.63 3.74
CA LEU A 321 23.76 -22.23 4.20
C LEU A 321 23.66 -21.27 3.01
N ALA A 322 24.36 -21.54 1.91
CA ALA A 322 24.28 -20.76 0.69
C ALA A 322 22.85 -20.75 0.13
N GLU A 323 22.16 -21.89 0.15
CA GLU A 323 20.75 -22.02 -0.22
C GLU A 323 19.86 -21.09 0.62
N LYS A 324 20.00 -21.11 1.95
CA LYS A 324 19.24 -20.21 2.84
C LYS A 324 19.55 -18.73 2.58
N ILE A 325 20.81 -18.38 2.35
CA ILE A 325 21.22 -17.00 2.03
C ILE A 325 20.61 -16.56 0.70
N ILE A 326 20.70 -17.41 -0.33
CA ILE A 326 20.13 -17.13 -1.65
C ILE A 326 18.61 -16.96 -1.53
N GLU A 327 17.92 -17.86 -0.84
CA GLU A 327 16.47 -17.80 -0.65
C GLU A 327 16.04 -16.56 0.15
N ALA A 328 16.82 -16.14 1.14
CA ALA A 328 16.54 -14.92 1.89
C ALA A 328 16.66 -13.65 1.02
N ASN A 329 17.58 -13.63 0.06
CA ASN A 329 17.93 -12.43 -0.72
C ASN A 329 17.32 -12.39 -2.13
N ASP A 330 17.06 -13.52 -2.80
CA ASP A 330 16.47 -13.57 -4.14
C ASP A 330 14.95 -13.34 -4.09
N ARG A 331 14.55 -12.11 -3.77
CA ARG A 331 13.16 -11.69 -3.60
C ARG A 331 12.71 -10.78 -4.73
N LYS A 332 11.40 -10.80 -5.00
CA LYS A 332 10.79 -9.93 -6.00
C LYS A 332 10.98 -8.46 -5.61
N VAL A 333 11.39 -7.64 -6.57
CA VAL A 333 11.53 -6.19 -6.37
C VAL A 333 10.16 -5.55 -6.26
N ALA A 334 10.02 -4.57 -5.36
CA ALA A 334 8.79 -3.80 -5.20
C ALA A 334 8.55 -2.85 -6.39
N GLU A 335 7.29 -2.49 -6.60
CA GLU A 335 6.87 -1.63 -7.70
C GLU A 335 5.74 -0.71 -7.28
N VAL A 336 5.79 0.52 -7.79
CA VAL A 336 4.84 1.59 -7.50
C VAL A 336 4.34 2.20 -8.81
N LEU A 337 3.05 2.48 -8.88
CA LEU A 337 2.38 3.25 -9.90
C LEU A 337 2.22 4.68 -9.39
N PHE A 338 2.72 5.66 -10.12
CA PHE A 338 2.51 7.06 -9.84
C PHE A 338 1.41 7.62 -10.70
N GLU A 339 0.50 8.33 -10.07
CA GLU A 339 -0.53 9.14 -10.71
C GLU A 339 -0.26 10.60 -10.36
N VAL A 340 0.08 11.40 -11.38
CA VAL A 340 0.33 12.83 -11.21
C VAL A 340 -0.87 13.57 -11.76
N GLU A 341 -1.43 14.54 -11.05
CA GLU A 341 -2.51 15.38 -11.56
C GLU A 341 -2.07 16.83 -11.60
N ILE A 342 -2.32 17.48 -12.73
CA ILE A 342 -1.98 18.88 -12.96
C ILE A 342 -3.26 19.57 -13.36
N LEU A 343 -3.75 20.45 -12.49
CA LEU A 343 -4.92 21.27 -12.73
C LEU A 343 -4.49 22.72 -12.88
N GLU A 344 -4.74 23.30 -14.05
CA GLU A 344 -4.57 24.73 -14.30
C GLU A 344 -5.91 25.34 -14.70
N MET A 345 -6.29 26.43 -14.02
CA MET A 345 -7.49 27.21 -14.32
C MET A 345 -7.08 28.64 -14.61
N ASN A 346 -7.41 29.11 -15.81
CA ASN A 346 -7.17 30.48 -16.25
C ASN A 346 -8.49 31.19 -16.49
N ARG A 347 -8.71 32.30 -15.78
CA ARG A 347 -9.93 33.10 -15.87
C ARG A 347 -9.58 34.55 -16.16
N THR A 348 -10.04 35.06 -17.28
CA THR A 348 -9.87 36.45 -17.69
C THR A 348 -11.22 37.15 -17.78
N LYS A 349 -11.35 38.30 -17.10
CA LYS A 349 -12.52 39.17 -17.13
C LYS A 349 -12.10 40.54 -17.64
N GLY A 350 -12.64 40.96 -18.77
CA GLY A 350 -12.49 42.29 -19.33
C GLY A 350 -13.81 43.05 -19.28
N SER A 351 -13.78 44.32 -18.91
CA SER A 351 -14.94 45.21 -19.07
C SER A 351 -14.50 46.60 -19.49
N LYS A 352 -15.18 47.15 -20.48
CA LYS A 352 -15.02 48.51 -21.00
C LYS A 352 -16.36 49.22 -20.86
N LEU A 353 -16.35 50.34 -20.14
CA LEU A 353 -17.52 51.14 -19.90
C LEU A 353 -17.18 52.62 -20.01
N GLY A 354 -17.84 53.30 -20.93
CA GLY A 354 -17.84 54.76 -21.01
C GLY A 354 -17.57 55.29 -22.41
N TRP A 355 -17.42 56.61 -22.49
CA TRP A 355 -17.25 57.31 -23.75
C TRP A 355 -15.79 57.30 -24.17
N ASN A 356 -15.51 56.72 -25.33
CA ASN A 356 -14.19 56.76 -25.94
C ASN A 356 -14.05 58.10 -26.67
N PHE A 357 -13.44 59.07 -25.97
CA PHE A 357 -13.07 60.33 -26.58
C PHE A 357 -11.81 60.11 -27.40
N SER A 358 -11.91 60.12 -28.73
CA SER A 358 -10.76 59.96 -29.62
C SER A 358 -9.66 60.96 -29.22
N GLN A 359 -8.38 60.52 -29.21
CA GLN A 359 -7.25 61.42 -28.95
C GLN A 359 -7.13 62.58 -29.96
N SER A 360 -7.81 62.51 -31.09
CA SER A 360 -8.12 63.68 -31.92
C SER A 360 -9.09 64.57 -31.15
N GLY A 361 -8.58 65.42 -30.27
CA GLY A 361 -9.36 66.46 -29.59
C GLY A 361 -10.02 67.42 -30.57
N PHE A 362 -10.66 68.47 -30.04
CA PHE A 362 -11.15 69.56 -30.88
C PHE A 362 -9.97 70.23 -31.59
N GLN A 363 -9.85 70.01 -32.91
CA GLN A 363 -8.74 70.54 -33.69
C GLN A 363 -9.26 71.56 -34.71
N ALA A 364 -8.67 72.75 -34.66
CA ALA A 364 -8.87 73.79 -35.65
C ALA A 364 -7.75 73.68 -36.68
N PHE A 365 -8.13 73.60 -37.96
CA PHE A 365 -7.19 73.56 -39.07
C PHE A 365 -7.19 74.89 -39.81
N ALA A 366 -6.03 75.31 -40.30
CA ALA A 366 -5.88 76.38 -41.27
C ALA A 366 -5.06 75.80 -42.43
N GLY A 367 -5.63 75.76 -43.64
CA GLY A 367 -4.98 75.23 -44.83
C GLY A 367 -5.94 75.03 -45.99
N ASN A 368 -5.42 75.05 -47.23
CA ASN A 368 -6.23 74.96 -48.44
C ASN A 368 -6.35 73.51 -48.94
N GLY A 369 -7.53 72.92 -48.79
CA GLY A 369 -7.89 71.62 -49.38
C GLY A 369 -7.57 70.40 -48.51
N THR A 370 -8.16 69.26 -48.90
CA THR A 370 -8.31 67.97 -48.19
C THR A 370 -7.03 67.22 -47.80
N SER A 371 -5.88 67.89 -47.70
CA SER A 371 -4.57 67.30 -47.39
C SER A 371 -4.04 67.78 -46.05
N ALA A 372 -4.83 67.64 -44.98
CA ALA A 372 -4.33 67.74 -43.60
C ALA A 372 -3.83 66.34 -43.17
N SER A 373 -2.68 65.90 -43.70
CA SER A 373 -2.13 64.57 -43.39
C SER A 373 -1.33 64.51 -42.09
N ASN A 374 -1.10 65.64 -41.39
CA ASN A 374 -0.46 65.65 -40.07
C ASN A 374 -1.06 66.75 -39.16
N PRO A 375 -1.73 66.38 -38.06
CA PRO A 375 -2.18 67.35 -37.06
C PRO A 375 -0.98 68.02 -36.37
N GLY A 376 -0.96 69.36 -36.31
CA GLY A 376 0.02 70.13 -35.53
C GLY A 376 1.18 70.76 -36.30
N SER A 377 1.25 70.64 -37.62
CA SER A 377 2.21 71.38 -38.46
C SER A 377 1.47 72.41 -39.32
N ILE A 378 1.63 73.70 -39.01
CA ILE A 378 1.08 74.81 -39.80
C ILE A 378 2.24 75.39 -40.62
N ASN A 379 2.19 75.31 -41.95
CA ASN A 379 3.20 75.96 -42.78
C ASN A 379 2.87 77.44 -42.97
N LEU A 380 3.89 78.28 -43.17
CA LEU A 380 3.69 79.72 -43.42
C LEU A 380 2.83 79.99 -44.68
N GLN A 381 2.79 79.05 -45.62
CA GLN A 381 1.90 79.09 -46.78
C GLN A 381 0.43 78.96 -46.37
N ASP A 382 0.13 78.08 -45.41
CA ASP A 382 -1.22 77.88 -44.87
C ASP A 382 -1.72 79.11 -44.11
N LEU A 383 -0.81 79.97 -43.61
CA LEU A 383 -1.14 81.26 -42.98
C LEU A 383 -1.42 82.40 -43.97
N LYS A 384 -0.98 82.29 -45.22
CA LYS A 384 -1.14 83.37 -46.22
C LYS A 384 -2.46 83.28 -46.96
N ASP A 385 -2.98 82.08 -47.13
CA ASP A 385 -4.20 81.82 -47.91
C ASP A 385 -5.43 81.62 -46.99
N LEU A 386 -5.45 82.24 -45.80
CA LEU A 386 -6.61 82.18 -44.91
C LEU A 386 -7.83 82.88 -45.52
N ASN A 387 -8.88 82.09 -45.74
CA ASN A 387 -10.23 82.53 -46.06
C ASN A 387 -11.25 81.67 -45.28
N ASP A 388 -12.52 82.06 -45.27
CA ASP A 388 -13.62 81.42 -44.54
C ASP A 388 -13.75 79.91 -44.86
N SER A 389 -13.31 79.47 -46.03
CA SER A 389 -13.32 78.06 -46.45
C SER A 389 -12.10 77.25 -46.03
N THR A 390 -11.05 77.88 -45.50
CA THR A 390 -9.78 77.24 -45.09
C THR A 390 -9.67 77.02 -43.58
N ILE A 391 -10.59 77.60 -42.81
CA ILE A 391 -10.75 77.35 -41.38
C ILE A 391 -11.84 76.30 -41.21
N PHE A 392 -11.49 75.12 -40.72
CA PHE A 392 -12.47 74.09 -40.41
C PHE A 392 -12.18 73.43 -39.06
N PHE A 393 -13.25 72.99 -38.41
CA PHE A 393 -13.20 72.28 -37.13
C PHE A 393 -13.55 70.82 -37.37
N VAL A 394 -12.68 69.93 -36.93
CA VAL A 394 -13.01 68.51 -36.85
C VAL A 394 -13.50 68.24 -35.44
N LEU A 395 -14.78 67.92 -35.31
CA LEU A 395 -15.31 67.43 -34.05
C LEU A 395 -14.88 65.98 -33.83
N PRO A 396 -14.46 65.60 -32.61
CA PRO A 396 -14.20 64.21 -32.29
C PRO A 396 -15.47 63.39 -32.48
N SER A 397 -15.33 62.19 -33.07
CA SER A 397 -16.41 61.21 -33.05
C SER A 397 -16.60 60.71 -31.61
N LEU A 398 -17.86 60.70 -31.17
CA LEU A 398 -18.21 60.23 -29.83
C LEU A 398 -18.67 58.77 -29.92
N ILE A 399 -17.84 57.86 -29.41
CA ILE A 399 -18.14 56.42 -29.41
C ILE A 399 -18.39 55.97 -27.97
N VAL A 400 -19.45 55.19 -27.75
CA VAL A 400 -19.72 54.56 -26.44
C VAL A 400 -19.20 53.13 -26.47
N ASP A 401 -18.27 52.82 -25.58
CA ASP A 401 -17.83 51.45 -25.34
C ASP A 401 -18.65 50.86 -24.19
N PHE A 402 -19.45 49.84 -24.51
CA PHE A 402 -20.19 49.02 -23.54
C PHE A 402 -19.92 47.54 -23.83
N PHE A 403 -18.83 47.02 -23.30
CA PHE A 403 -18.38 45.67 -23.60
C PHE A 403 -17.91 44.95 -22.33
N LYS A 404 -18.39 43.72 -22.11
CA LYS A 404 -17.91 42.85 -21.04
C LYS A 404 -17.61 41.48 -21.64
N GLN A 405 -16.41 40.99 -21.38
CA GLN A 405 -15.92 39.70 -21.85
C GLN A 405 -15.43 38.88 -20.66
N GLU A 406 -15.79 37.61 -20.64
CA GLU A 406 -15.30 36.63 -19.68
C GLU A 406 -14.81 35.41 -20.45
N SER A 407 -13.60 34.97 -20.13
CA SER A 407 -12.95 33.79 -20.71
C SER A 407 -12.47 32.90 -19.58
N GLU A 408 -12.77 31.62 -19.66
CA GLU A 408 -12.39 30.61 -18.67
C GLU A 408 -11.85 29.40 -19.42
N ALA A 409 -10.66 28.95 -19.03
CA ALA A 409 -9.99 27.79 -19.60
C ALA A 409 -9.50 26.89 -18.47
N GLN A 410 -9.74 25.59 -18.58
CA GLN A 410 -9.31 24.57 -17.61
C GLN A 410 -8.48 23.52 -18.33
N THR A 411 -7.31 23.22 -17.78
CA THR A 411 -6.41 22.16 -18.25
C THR A 411 -6.26 21.14 -17.13
N LEU A 412 -6.57 19.88 -17.41
CA LEU A 412 -6.29 18.75 -16.54
C LEU A 412 -5.37 17.77 -17.28
N ALA A 413 -4.24 17.43 -16.66
CA ALA A 413 -3.39 16.35 -17.14
C ALA A 413 -3.17 15.31 -16.04
N ASN A 414 -3.30 14.03 -16.40
CA ASN A 414 -3.12 12.89 -15.50
C ASN A 414 -2.18 11.84 -16.11
N PRO A 415 -0.85 12.08 -16.15
CA PRO A 415 0.10 11.05 -16.55
C PRO A 415 0.25 9.98 -15.46
N ARG A 416 0.29 8.71 -15.90
CA ARG A 416 0.48 7.55 -15.03
C ARG A 416 1.73 6.77 -15.43
N ILE A 417 2.56 6.40 -14.46
CA ILE A 417 3.80 5.66 -14.72
C ILE A 417 4.09 4.64 -13.63
N ARG A 418 4.38 3.39 -14.02
CA ARG A 418 4.77 2.31 -13.11
C ARG A 418 6.28 2.15 -13.12
N VAL A 419 6.89 2.08 -11.94
CA VAL A 419 8.33 2.11 -11.75
C VAL A 419 8.74 1.09 -10.69
N LEU A 420 9.88 0.43 -10.93
CA LEU A 420 10.52 -0.46 -9.96
C LEU A 420 11.22 0.35 -8.87
N ASP A 421 11.32 -0.24 -7.68
CA ASP A 421 12.09 0.34 -6.57
C ASP A 421 13.55 0.66 -6.96
N ASN A 422 14.05 1.83 -6.55
CA ASN A 422 15.39 2.34 -6.84
C ASN A 422 15.73 2.43 -8.35
N LYS A 423 14.74 2.62 -9.23
CA LYS A 423 14.94 2.85 -10.67
C LYS A 423 14.34 4.16 -11.11
N SER A 424 15.10 4.97 -11.84
CA SER A 424 14.57 6.20 -12.44
C SER A 424 13.71 5.89 -13.67
N ALA A 425 12.58 6.56 -13.77
CA ALA A 425 11.72 6.55 -14.94
C ALA A 425 11.48 7.97 -15.45
N LYS A 426 11.34 8.12 -16.77
CA LYS A 426 11.17 9.40 -17.47
C LYS A 426 10.02 9.30 -18.45
N ILE A 427 9.15 10.30 -18.46
CA ILE A 427 8.04 10.43 -19.39
C ILE A 427 8.00 11.85 -19.94
N ASN A 428 7.93 11.95 -21.27
CA ASN A 428 7.84 13.22 -22.00
C ASN A 428 6.59 13.13 -22.89
N ILE A 429 5.57 13.91 -22.58
CA ILE A 429 4.31 13.96 -23.33
C ILE A 429 4.13 15.38 -23.85
N GLY A 430 4.05 15.57 -25.16
CA GLY A 430 3.93 16.91 -25.72
C GLY A 430 4.29 17.01 -27.19
N ASP A 431 4.32 18.24 -27.68
CA ASP A 431 4.62 18.60 -29.07
C ASP A 431 5.97 19.33 -29.16
N ARG A 432 6.63 19.20 -30.31
CA ARG A 432 7.84 19.97 -30.63
C ARG A 432 7.47 21.16 -31.50
N VAL A 433 7.50 22.36 -30.93
CA VAL A 433 7.12 23.58 -31.65
C VAL A 433 8.37 24.20 -32.30
N PRO A 434 8.39 24.40 -33.63
CA PRO A 434 9.47 25.10 -34.28
C PRO A 434 9.44 26.59 -33.96
N ILE A 435 10.57 27.15 -33.52
CA ILE A 435 10.81 28.57 -33.28
C ILE A 435 11.85 29.11 -34.26
N LEU A 436 11.70 30.38 -34.65
CA LEU A 436 12.60 31.08 -35.56
C LEU A 436 13.68 31.78 -34.74
N LEU A 437 14.95 31.37 -34.89
CA LEU A 437 16.04 31.85 -34.03
C LEU A 437 16.80 33.06 -34.61
N SER A 438 16.85 33.19 -35.93
CA SER A 438 17.47 34.34 -36.61
C SER A 438 16.98 34.46 -38.05
N THR A 439 16.69 35.69 -38.47
CA THR A 439 16.47 36.08 -39.87
C THR A 439 17.57 37.08 -40.25
N THR A 440 18.63 36.64 -40.92
CA THR A 440 19.62 37.57 -41.48
C THR A 440 19.18 37.95 -42.89
N THR A 441 18.67 39.17 -43.06
CA THR A 441 18.49 39.78 -44.38
C THR A 441 19.81 40.40 -44.80
N SER A 442 20.63 39.64 -45.53
CA SER A 442 21.82 40.20 -46.18
C SER A 442 21.36 41.02 -47.38
N ALA A 443 21.37 42.36 -47.25
CA ALA A 443 21.24 43.22 -48.42
C ALA A 443 22.58 43.20 -49.17
N PRO A 444 22.63 42.81 -50.47
CA PRO A 444 23.87 42.82 -51.22
C PRO A 444 24.38 44.26 -51.35
N THR A 445 25.61 44.51 -50.91
CA THR A 445 26.32 45.77 -51.08
C THR A 445 26.83 45.91 -52.53
N THR A 446 25.92 46.17 -53.47
CA THR A 446 26.26 46.77 -54.77
C THR A 446 25.00 47.39 -55.37
N SER A 447 24.99 48.73 -55.45
CA SER A 447 23.94 49.53 -56.07
C SER A 447 23.89 49.32 -57.60
N THR A 448 23.30 48.24 -58.10
CA THR A 448 22.61 48.20 -59.41
C THR A 448 21.97 46.83 -59.66
N ILE A 449 20.64 46.83 -59.82
CA ILE A 449 19.83 45.86 -60.57
C ILE A 449 19.72 44.43 -59.97
N VAL A 450 18.51 44.13 -59.46
CA VAL A 450 17.89 42.81 -59.26
C VAL A 450 18.69 41.77 -58.46
N GLY A 451 18.44 41.70 -57.14
CA GLY A 451 18.88 40.60 -56.29
C GLY A 451 17.98 40.50 -55.07
N GLY A 452 17.15 39.45 -55.01
CA GLY A 452 16.23 39.20 -53.89
C GLY A 452 16.99 39.09 -52.57
N ALA A 453 16.48 39.73 -51.52
CA ALA A 453 17.01 39.57 -50.18
C ALA A 453 16.90 38.09 -49.77
N THR A 454 18.03 37.39 -49.75
CA THR A 454 18.08 35.99 -49.29
C THR A 454 17.90 35.99 -47.79
N THR A 455 16.68 35.71 -47.33
CA THR A 455 16.37 35.57 -45.90
C THR A 455 16.71 34.14 -45.50
N THR A 456 17.85 33.92 -44.86
CA THR A 456 18.13 32.63 -44.22
C THR A 456 17.42 32.60 -42.87
N THR A 457 16.49 31.66 -42.72
CA THR A 457 15.77 31.41 -41.47
C THR A 457 16.33 30.14 -40.82
N SER A 458 16.75 30.25 -39.56
CA SER A 458 17.14 29.08 -38.76
C SER A 458 15.98 28.67 -37.85
N ILE A 459 15.60 27.38 -37.90
CA ILE A 459 14.51 26.81 -37.12
C ILE A 459 15.10 25.96 -35.98
N GLU A 460 14.74 26.26 -34.74
CA GLU A 460 15.01 25.42 -33.56
C GLU A 460 13.71 24.79 -33.08
N PHE A 461 13.71 23.56 -32.57
CA PHE A 461 12.52 22.93 -32.01
C PHE A 461 12.52 23.05 -30.48
N LYS A 462 11.45 23.59 -29.91
CA LYS A 462 11.23 23.66 -28.47
C LYS A 462 10.17 22.64 -28.05
N ASP A 463 10.52 21.76 -27.10
CA ASP A 463 9.57 20.80 -26.52
C ASP A 463 8.55 21.54 -25.63
N VAL A 464 7.25 21.29 -25.87
CA VAL A 464 6.13 21.83 -25.09
C VAL A 464 5.29 20.66 -24.59
N GLY A 465 4.97 20.63 -23.30
CA GLY A 465 4.18 19.57 -22.69
C GLY A 465 4.68 19.22 -21.30
N ILE A 466 4.51 17.97 -20.89
CA ILE A 466 4.83 17.47 -19.55
C ILE A 466 6.07 16.59 -19.64
N LYS A 467 7.07 16.90 -18.83
CA LYS A 467 8.26 16.10 -18.62
C LYS A 467 8.34 15.75 -17.15
N LEU A 468 8.19 14.47 -16.85
CA LEU A 468 8.22 13.92 -15.50
C LEU A 468 9.37 12.92 -15.40
N THR A 469 10.26 13.16 -14.45
CA THR A 469 11.30 12.23 -14.03
C THR A 469 11.06 11.87 -12.57
N ILE A 470 10.99 10.58 -12.27
CA ILE A 470 10.73 10.10 -10.93
C ILE A 470 11.65 8.94 -10.57
N GLU A 471 12.11 8.90 -9.33
CA GLU A 471 12.91 7.82 -8.77
C GLU A 471 12.34 7.45 -7.39
N PRO A 472 11.67 6.28 -7.25
CA PRO A 472 11.11 5.82 -6.00
C PRO A 472 12.10 5.03 -5.14
N ASN A 473 11.87 5.09 -3.83
CA ASN A 473 12.43 4.23 -2.81
C ASN A 473 11.27 3.79 -1.89
N ILE A 474 10.92 2.51 -1.91
CA ILE A 474 9.79 1.94 -1.17
C ILE A 474 10.30 1.39 0.16
N HIS A 475 9.70 1.82 1.26
CA HIS A 475 10.04 1.38 2.61
C HIS A 475 9.21 0.17 3.04
N LEU A 476 9.71 -0.55 4.05
CA LEU A 476 9.01 -1.67 4.69
C LEU A 476 7.70 -1.26 5.38
N THR A 477 7.53 0.02 5.71
CA THR A 477 6.31 0.60 6.29
C THR A 477 5.24 0.96 5.25
N ASN A 478 5.42 0.57 3.98
CA ASN A 478 4.58 0.96 2.84
C ASN A 478 4.53 2.48 2.59
N ASP A 479 5.59 3.18 2.98
CA ASP A 479 5.83 4.57 2.61
C ASP A 479 6.74 4.60 1.37
N VAL A 480 6.54 5.57 0.49
CA VAL A 480 7.33 5.77 -0.74
C VAL A 480 8.03 7.11 -0.64
N THR A 481 9.36 7.06 -0.51
CA THR A 481 10.21 8.23 -0.71
C THR A 481 10.51 8.36 -2.19
N MET A 482 10.27 9.52 -2.77
CA MET A 482 10.48 9.73 -4.21
C MET A 482 11.23 11.03 -4.48
N LYS A 483 12.20 10.96 -5.39
CA LYS A 483 12.79 12.14 -6.02
C LYS A 483 12.01 12.46 -7.29
N LEU A 484 11.40 13.63 -7.31
CA LEU A 484 10.51 14.09 -8.36
C LEU A 484 11.10 15.31 -9.07
N ASN A 485 11.09 15.28 -10.39
CA ASN A 485 11.33 16.44 -11.25
C ASN A 485 10.20 16.51 -12.28
N LEU A 486 9.35 17.53 -12.15
CA LEU A 486 8.18 17.76 -12.98
C LEU A 486 8.31 19.12 -13.68
N GLU A 487 8.36 19.10 -15.00
CA GLU A 487 8.40 20.28 -15.86
C GLU A 487 7.15 20.30 -16.75
N VAL A 488 6.40 21.39 -16.69
CA VAL A 488 5.19 21.63 -17.49
C VAL A 488 5.42 22.88 -18.33
N THR A 489 5.60 22.68 -19.63
CA THR A 489 5.71 23.74 -20.61
C THR A 489 4.40 23.88 -21.37
N SER A 490 3.84 25.09 -21.40
CA SER A 490 2.59 25.43 -22.10
C SER A 490 2.87 26.40 -23.25
N LEU A 491 2.22 26.19 -24.40
CA LEU A 491 2.23 27.15 -25.50
C LEU A 491 1.24 28.28 -25.22
N GLY A 492 1.71 29.53 -25.22
CA GLY A 492 0.89 30.73 -25.04
C GLY A 492 0.73 31.54 -26.33
N ASP A 493 0.19 32.75 -26.18
CA ASP A 493 -0.11 33.64 -27.31
C ASP A 493 1.12 34.04 -28.14
N LEU A 494 0.86 34.42 -29.39
CA LEU A 494 1.84 35.03 -30.28
C LEU A 494 2.16 36.46 -29.78
N VAL A 495 3.44 36.71 -29.52
CA VAL A 495 3.98 38.03 -29.17
C VAL A 495 4.65 38.62 -30.41
N ASN A 496 4.40 39.90 -30.66
CA ASN A 496 5.06 40.64 -31.74
C ASN A 496 6.44 41.11 -31.27
N LEU A 497 7.51 40.68 -31.94
CA LEU A 497 8.90 41.02 -31.61
C LEU A 497 9.39 42.26 -32.40
N GLY A 498 8.51 42.91 -33.18
CA GLY A 498 8.87 43.97 -34.12
C GLY A 498 9.08 43.42 -35.55
N ASN A 499 9.07 44.32 -36.54
CA ASN A 499 9.27 43.99 -37.98
C ASN A 499 8.27 42.96 -38.56
N GLY A 500 7.07 42.85 -37.98
CA GLY A 500 6.04 41.91 -38.43
C GLY A 500 6.31 40.45 -38.06
N GLN A 501 7.35 40.16 -37.28
CA GLN A 501 7.65 38.81 -36.80
C GLN A 501 6.87 38.52 -35.52
N GLN A 502 6.10 37.44 -35.53
CA GLN A 502 5.36 36.95 -34.37
C GLN A 502 5.97 35.63 -33.88
N GLN A 503 6.15 35.49 -32.57
CA GLN A 503 6.68 34.28 -31.96
C GLN A 503 5.81 33.85 -30.77
N PHE A 504 5.70 32.55 -30.53
CA PHE A 504 4.95 32.04 -29.39
C PHE A 504 5.65 32.37 -28.07
N ARG A 505 4.86 32.76 -27.06
CA ARG A 505 5.31 32.82 -25.67
C ARG A 505 5.21 31.43 -25.04
N PHE A 506 6.29 30.92 -24.45
CA PHE A 506 6.27 29.67 -23.70
C PHE A 506 6.13 29.95 -22.21
N GLY A 507 5.16 29.32 -21.56
CA GLY A 507 5.07 29.27 -20.10
C GLY A 507 5.78 28.03 -19.58
N ASN A 508 6.67 28.14 -18.60
CA ASN A 508 7.33 26.99 -17.98
C ASN A 508 7.04 26.96 -16.47
N ARG A 509 6.63 25.80 -15.96
CA ARG A 509 6.40 25.50 -14.55
C ARG A 509 7.28 24.30 -14.20
N ASN A 510 8.32 24.51 -13.42
CA ASN A 510 9.27 23.47 -13.05
C ASN A 510 9.26 23.27 -11.53
N THR A 511 9.19 22.01 -11.09
CA THR A 511 9.24 21.63 -9.68
C THR A 511 10.18 20.44 -9.50
N GLU A 512 11.20 20.61 -8.65
CA GLU A 512 12.09 19.54 -8.22
C GLU A 512 12.02 19.40 -6.70
N THR A 513 11.73 18.19 -6.20
CA THR A 513 11.56 17.94 -4.77
C THR A 513 11.80 16.47 -4.41
N VAL A 514 12.02 16.21 -3.13
CA VAL A 514 12.06 14.87 -2.54
C VAL A 514 11.03 14.82 -1.44
N LEU A 515 10.11 13.85 -1.51
CA LEU A 515 9.01 13.70 -0.55
C LEU A 515 8.82 12.24 -0.17
N ASN A 516 8.38 12.01 1.07
CA ASN A 516 7.97 10.70 1.57
C ASN A 516 6.45 10.71 1.76
N VAL A 517 5.75 9.78 1.12
CA VAL A 517 4.28 9.74 1.04
C VAL A 517 3.80 8.32 1.24
N ARG A 518 2.66 8.16 1.91
CA ARG A 518 2.08 6.83 2.13
C ARG A 518 1.47 6.28 0.86
N ASP A 519 1.32 4.96 0.80
CA ASP A 519 0.54 4.33 -0.26
C ASP A 519 -0.87 4.93 -0.36
N SER A 520 -1.28 5.24 -1.60
CA SER A 520 -2.58 5.80 -1.97
C SER A 520 -2.91 7.16 -1.34
N GLU A 521 -1.92 7.88 -0.81
CA GLU A 521 -2.07 9.24 -0.30
C GLU A 521 -1.77 10.28 -1.40
N THR A 522 -2.73 11.15 -1.68
CA THR A 522 -2.53 12.26 -2.60
C THR A 522 -1.87 13.44 -1.88
N VAL A 523 -0.71 13.86 -2.37
CA VAL A 523 0.01 15.01 -1.82
C VAL A 523 0.11 16.12 -2.85
N VAL A 524 -0.15 17.35 -2.42
CA VAL A 524 0.07 18.56 -3.22
C VAL A 524 1.58 18.84 -3.24
N ILE A 525 2.18 18.75 -4.42
CA ILE A 525 3.60 18.99 -4.63
C ILE A 525 3.85 20.50 -4.69
N SER A 526 3.03 21.21 -5.46
CA SER A 526 3.23 22.62 -5.76
C SER A 526 1.91 23.26 -6.21
N GLY A 527 1.72 24.54 -5.87
CA GLY A 527 0.56 25.31 -6.29
C GLY A 527 0.89 26.80 -6.40
N LEU A 528 0.19 27.49 -7.30
CA LEU A 528 0.34 28.92 -7.53
C LEU A 528 -1.03 29.55 -7.78
N VAL A 529 -1.35 30.60 -7.04
CA VAL A 529 -2.51 31.46 -7.28
C VAL A 529 -1.98 32.84 -7.65
N ARG A 530 -2.35 33.31 -8.84
CA ARG A 530 -1.97 34.63 -9.35
C ARG A 530 -3.23 35.41 -9.73
N ASP A 531 -3.37 36.62 -9.20
CA ASP A 531 -4.47 37.54 -9.51
C ASP A 531 -3.89 38.89 -9.98
N ASP A 532 -4.05 39.20 -11.26
CA ASP A 532 -3.62 40.44 -11.88
C ASP A 532 -4.83 41.32 -12.21
N GLU A 533 -4.96 42.46 -11.52
CA GLU A 533 -6.02 43.44 -11.78
C GLU A 533 -5.44 44.75 -12.33
N ARG A 534 -5.86 45.13 -13.55
CA ARG A 534 -5.49 46.37 -14.21
C ARG A 534 -6.74 47.20 -14.47
N THR A 535 -6.82 48.37 -13.85
CA THR A 535 -7.85 49.36 -14.14
C THR A 535 -7.22 50.57 -14.80
N THR A 536 -7.60 50.85 -16.04
CA THR A 536 -7.24 52.07 -16.77
C THR A 536 -8.47 52.99 -16.77
N THR A 537 -8.33 54.21 -16.27
CA THR A 537 -9.43 55.19 -16.27
C THR A 537 -9.00 56.44 -17.01
N ASN A 538 -9.63 56.70 -18.16
CA ASN A 538 -9.48 57.93 -18.91
C ASN A 538 -10.68 58.82 -18.61
N LYS A 539 -10.49 60.07 -18.21
CA LYS A 539 -11.61 60.95 -17.84
C LYS A 539 -11.34 62.37 -18.32
N ILE A 540 -12.41 63.14 -18.54
CA ILE A 540 -12.31 64.57 -18.82
C ILE A 540 -11.97 65.28 -17.50
N PRO A 541 -10.89 66.10 -17.43
CA PRO A 541 -10.56 66.84 -16.22
C PRO A 541 -11.72 67.78 -15.82
N GLY A 542 -12.04 67.83 -14.52
CA GLY A 542 -13.18 68.59 -13.99
C GLY A 542 -14.49 67.78 -14.02
N LEU A 543 -15.05 67.52 -15.20
CA LEU A 543 -16.34 66.82 -15.34
C LEU A 543 -16.30 65.36 -14.87
N GLY A 544 -15.16 64.67 -15.04
CA GLY A 544 -14.99 63.28 -14.63
C GLY A 544 -14.85 63.06 -13.12
N ASP A 545 -14.61 64.13 -12.35
CA ASP A 545 -14.40 64.06 -10.89
C ASP A 545 -15.65 64.41 -10.07
N ILE A 546 -16.73 64.87 -10.72
CA ILE A 546 -17.97 65.22 -10.04
C ILE A 546 -18.63 63.93 -9.52
N PRO A 547 -19.01 63.86 -8.23
CA PRO A 547 -19.74 62.71 -7.70
C PRO A 547 -21.05 62.51 -8.48
N LEU A 548 -21.48 61.25 -8.63
CA LEU A 548 -22.69 60.83 -9.36
C LEU A 548 -22.59 60.91 -10.89
N ILE A 549 -22.27 62.08 -11.47
CA ILE A 549 -22.24 62.28 -12.93
C ILE A 549 -20.88 62.03 -13.58
N GLY A 550 -19.78 62.01 -12.81
CA GLY A 550 -18.42 61.85 -13.36
C GLY A 550 -18.20 60.54 -14.12
N ARG A 551 -18.95 59.49 -13.80
CA ARG A 551 -18.92 58.21 -14.52
C ARG A 551 -19.42 58.32 -15.96
N LEU A 552 -20.28 59.30 -16.24
CA LEU A 552 -20.75 59.61 -17.60
C LEU A 552 -19.72 60.40 -18.41
N PHE A 553 -18.62 60.87 -17.81
CA PHE A 553 -17.53 61.59 -18.48
C PHE A 553 -16.18 60.88 -18.33
N SER A 554 -16.22 59.58 -18.00
CA SER A 554 -15.05 58.72 -17.86
C SER A 554 -15.19 57.44 -18.68
N HIS A 555 -14.09 56.95 -19.22
CA HIS A 555 -13.92 55.64 -19.82
C HIS A 555 -13.09 54.77 -18.89
N VAL A 556 -13.70 53.71 -18.36
CA VAL A 556 -13.08 52.77 -17.44
C VAL A 556 -12.90 51.44 -18.14
N GLU A 557 -11.64 51.01 -18.26
CA GLU A 557 -11.27 49.67 -18.70
C GLU A 557 -10.75 48.89 -17.50
N LYS A 558 -11.42 47.79 -17.16
CA LYS A 558 -10.99 46.85 -16.12
C LYS A 558 -10.64 45.51 -16.75
N ASN A 559 -9.41 45.06 -16.53
CA ASN A 559 -8.91 43.76 -16.96
C ASN A 559 -8.44 43.01 -15.71
N LYS A 560 -9.08 41.87 -15.42
CA LYS A 560 -8.75 41.00 -14.29
C LYS A 560 -8.39 39.62 -14.83
N ALA A 561 -7.18 39.15 -14.57
CA ALA A 561 -6.68 37.85 -14.99
C ALA A 561 -6.27 37.03 -13.76
N LYS A 562 -6.89 35.86 -13.57
CA LYS A 562 -6.60 34.94 -12.49
C LYS A 562 -6.08 33.62 -13.05
N THR A 563 -4.98 33.12 -12.50
CA THR A 563 -4.40 31.83 -12.85
C THR A 563 -4.15 31.02 -11.58
N ASP A 564 -4.84 29.89 -11.46
CA ASP A 564 -4.70 28.95 -10.34
C ASP A 564 -4.10 27.64 -10.90
N ILE A 565 -2.99 27.18 -10.32
CA ILE A 565 -2.32 25.94 -10.70
C ILE A 565 -2.13 25.09 -9.45
N VAL A 566 -2.46 23.80 -9.55
CA VAL A 566 -2.21 22.81 -8.50
C VAL A 566 -1.64 21.56 -9.14
N MET A 567 -0.53 21.06 -8.59
CA MET A 567 0.12 19.82 -8.98
C MET A 567 0.08 18.86 -7.80
N THR A 568 -0.49 17.68 -8.01
CA THR A 568 -0.59 16.62 -7.01
C THR A 568 0.04 15.34 -7.52
N ILE A 569 0.42 14.47 -6.59
CA ILE A 569 0.90 13.12 -6.89
C ILE A 569 0.30 12.14 -5.89
N THR A 570 -0.10 10.98 -6.41
CA THR A 570 -0.61 9.86 -5.64
C THR A 570 0.22 8.62 -6.01
N PRO A 571 1.01 8.06 -5.09
CA PRO A 571 1.66 6.78 -5.30
C PRO A 571 0.68 5.64 -5.00
N HIS A 572 0.74 4.57 -5.78
CA HIS A 572 0.01 3.33 -5.56
C HIS A 572 0.98 2.15 -5.62
N ILE A 573 1.26 1.53 -4.49
CA ILE A 573 2.15 0.37 -4.42
C ILE A 573 1.43 -0.82 -5.06
N VAL A 574 1.93 -1.26 -6.23
CA VAL A 574 1.41 -2.44 -6.94
C VAL A 574 1.95 -3.71 -6.29
N ARG A 575 3.16 -3.65 -5.73
CA ARG A 575 3.79 -4.75 -4.99
C ARG A 575 4.63 -4.21 -3.85
N THR A 576 4.36 -4.69 -2.65
CA THR A 576 5.10 -4.36 -1.43
C THR A 576 6.40 -5.15 -1.32
N LEU A 577 7.36 -4.64 -0.54
CA LEU A 577 8.51 -5.45 -0.12
C LEU A 577 8.06 -6.47 0.92
N GLU A 578 8.13 -7.75 0.58
CA GLU A 578 7.87 -8.85 1.51
C GLU A 578 9.13 -9.17 2.31
N THR A 579 9.03 -9.18 3.64
CA THR A 579 10.11 -9.67 4.51
C THR A 579 10.10 -11.20 4.51
N PRO A 580 11.27 -11.86 4.45
CA PRO A 580 11.34 -13.32 4.54
C PRO A 580 10.81 -13.79 5.90
N GLU A 581 10.35 -15.03 5.99
CA GLU A 581 9.90 -15.58 7.27
C GLU A 581 11.03 -15.59 8.31
N LYS A 582 10.70 -15.47 9.61
CA LYS A 582 11.67 -15.49 10.72
C LYS A 582 12.77 -16.56 10.61
N PRO A 583 12.51 -17.84 10.24
CA PRO A 583 13.58 -18.85 10.11
C PRO A 583 14.62 -18.55 9.02
N LEU A 584 14.28 -17.73 8.02
CA LEU A 584 15.21 -17.26 6.99
C LEU A 584 15.89 -15.94 7.37
N GLN A 585 15.29 -15.16 8.29
CA GLN A 585 15.90 -13.96 8.86
C GLN A 585 17.04 -14.29 9.83
N SER A 586 16.87 -15.34 10.63
CA SER A 586 17.88 -15.80 11.59
C SER A 586 18.03 -17.31 11.53
N PHE A 587 19.24 -17.77 11.22
CA PHE A 587 19.61 -19.17 11.29
C PHE A 587 21.04 -19.31 11.82
N TRP A 588 21.30 -20.42 12.51
CA TRP A 588 22.64 -20.77 12.94
C TRP A 588 23.54 -21.00 11.72
N SER A 589 24.74 -20.42 11.74
CA SER A 589 25.78 -20.60 10.73
C SER A 589 26.91 -21.53 11.18
N GLY A 590 26.91 -21.95 12.46
CA GLY A 590 27.98 -22.73 13.08
C GLY A 590 29.02 -21.85 13.76
N THR A 591 30.24 -22.37 13.88
CA THR A 591 31.43 -21.66 14.38
C THR A 591 32.28 -21.19 13.20
N GLU A 592 33.25 -20.30 13.45
CA GLU A 592 34.19 -19.82 12.42
C GLU A 592 34.92 -20.97 11.70
N GLU A 593 35.22 -22.05 12.41
CA GLU A 593 35.90 -23.21 11.83
C GLU A 593 34.96 -24.31 11.31
N THR A 594 33.68 -24.31 11.68
CA THR A 594 32.76 -25.42 11.39
C THR A 594 31.36 -24.89 11.16
N TYR A 595 30.95 -24.95 9.90
CA TYR A 595 29.66 -24.47 9.44
C TYR A 595 28.57 -25.47 9.81
N SER A 596 27.46 -25.00 10.35
CA SER A 596 26.31 -25.88 10.62
C SER A 596 25.02 -25.09 10.63
N THR A 597 23.92 -25.75 10.28
CA THR A 597 22.57 -25.15 10.31
C THR A 597 21.89 -25.28 11.68
N ARG A 598 22.58 -25.89 12.65
CA ARG A 598 22.13 -26.15 14.02
C ARG A 598 23.26 -25.79 14.98
N PRO A 599 22.97 -25.49 16.26
CA PRO A 599 24.02 -25.30 17.24
C PRO A 599 24.83 -26.59 17.41
N LEU A 600 26.16 -26.48 17.44
CA LEU A 600 27.07 -27.63 17.58
C LEU A 600 27.02 -28.24 18.99
N PHE A 601 26.59 -27.44 19.97
CA PHE A 601 26.38 -27.84 21.35
C PHE A 601 24.91 -27.54 21.67
N SER A 602 24.18 -28.51 22.22
CA SER A 602 22.83 -28.26 22.72
C SER A 602 22.88 -27.22 23.83
N GLU A 603 21.88 -26.34 23.87
CA GLU A 603 21.62 -25.57 25.08
C GLU A 603 21.34 -26.58 26.20
N PHE A 604 22.04 -26.44 27.33
CA PHE A 604 21.73 -27.22 28.53
C PHE A 604 20.22 -27.13 28.76
N PRO A 605 19.51 -28.25 28.97
CA PRO A 605 18.10 -28.18 29.31
C PRO A 605 18.01 -27.27 30.53
N THR A 606 17.30 -26.16 30.39
CA THR A 606 17.08 -25.24 31.50
C THR A 606 16.36 -26.06 32.56
N VAL A 607 17.07 -26.45 33.61
CA VAL A 607 16.49 -27.20 34.71
C VAL A 607 15.46 -26.28 35.37
N GLY A 608 14.19 -26.46 35.02
CA GLY A 608 13.07 -25.80 35.69
C GLY A 608 12.11 -25.05 34.79
N GLU A 609 11.45 -25.76 33.86
CA GLU A 609 10.03 -25.50 33.61
C GLU A 609 9.19 -26.52 34.40
N VAL A 610 9.50 -26.65 35.68
CA VAL A 610 8.53 -27.15 36.65
C VAL A 610 7.70 -25.93 37.02
N LYS A 611 6.45 -25.95 36.55
CA LYS A 611 5.32 -25.14 37.05
C LYS A 611 5.47 -24.95 38.56
N ARG A 612 6.02 -23.81 38.99
CA ARG A 612 6.10 -23.43 40.39
C ARG A 612 4.95 -22.49 40.69
N GLU A 613 3.98 -23.09 41.36
CA GLU A 613 3.02 -22.39 42.20
C GLU A 613 3.74 -21.42 43.13
N THR A 614 3.06 -20.32 43.34
CA THR A 614 3.44 -19.15 44.10
C THR A 614 3.61 -19.54 45.57
N GLU A 615 4.78 -19.25 46.16
CA GLU A 615 4.85 -18.92 47.59
C GLU A 615 6.21 -18.29 47.94
N GLY A 616 6.13 -17.12 48.56
CA GLY A 616 6.90 -16.84 49.77
C GLY A 616 8.35 -16.35 49.65
N SER A 617 8.47 -15.04 49.87
CA SER A 617 9.48 -14.40 50.74
C SER A 617 10.96 -14.37 50.32
N SER A 618 11.43 -13.14 50.16
CA SER A 618 12.80 -12.68 50.33
C SER A 618 13.39 -13.10 51.68
N PRO A 619 14.73 -13.21 51.79
CA PRO A 619 15.40 -12.11 52.48
C PRO A 619 16.73 -11.66 51.87
N THR A 620 16.92 -10.36 52.07
CA THR A 620 18.11 -9.50 52.06
C THR A 620 19.33 -10.09 52.75
N THR A 621 20.52 -9.87 52.17
CA THR A 621 21.70 -9.29 52.86
C THR A 621 22.78 -8.84 51.85
N SER A 622 23.12 -7.55 51.90
CA SER A 622 24.41 -6.95 51.49
C SER A 622 25.28 -6.81 52.76
N PRO A 623 26.53 -6.28 52.80
CA PRO A 623 27.59 -6.02 51.79
C PRO A 623 28.99 -6.55 52.24
N LEU A 624 30.06 -6.43 51.43
CA LEU A 624 31.43 -6.11 51.90
C LEU A 624 32.34 -5.71 50.69
N ALA A 625 33.03 -4.57 50.80
CA ALA A 625 34.12 -4.09 49.93
C ALA A 625 35.50 -4.40 50.61
N PRO A 626 36.73 -3.99 50.16
CA PRO A 626 37.19 -3.27 48.95
C PRO A 626 38.58 -3.74 48.37
N SER A 627 39.15 -2.96 47.44
CA SER A 627 40.60 -2.81 47.03
C SER A 627 41.19 -3.88 46.08
N SER A 628 42.12 -3.64 45.13
CA SER A 628 42.90 -2.49 44.64
C SER A 628 43.49 -2.85 43.24
N GLU A 629 43.84 -1.83 42.45
CA GLU A 629 44.88 -1.80 41.39
C GLU A 629 44.85 -2.75 40.18
N ALA A 630 44.66 -2.16 38.99
CA ALA A 630 45.77 -1.81 38.08
C ALA A 630 45.21 -1.36 36.72
N ARG A 631 45.71 -0.24 36.19
CA ARG A 631 45.42 0.24 34.83
C ARG A 631 46.41 -0.39 33.85
N PRO A 632 45.94 -0.84 32.68
CA PRO A 632 46.37 -0.17 31.43
C PRO A 632 45.17 0.17 30.52
N ALA A 633 45.29 1.26 29.75
CA ALA A 633 44.37 1.68 28.68
C ALA A 633 44.30 0.61 27.54
N PRO A 634 43.31 0.56 26.61
CA PRO A 634 42.64 1.71 25.96
C PRO A 634 41.17 1.51 25.47
N LEU A 635 40.63 2.56 24.82
CA LEU A 635 39.50 2.68 23.86
C LEU A 635 38.39 3.65 24.32
N PRO A 636 37.89 4.53 23.42
CA PRO A 636 36.83 5.49 23.74
C PRO A 636 35.51 4.74 24.03
N PRO A 637 34.70 5.21 25.00
CA PRO A 637 33.44 4.55 25.32
C PRO A 637 32.48 4.62 24.14
N ALA A 638 31.91 3.46 23.80
CA ALA A 638 30.70 3.37 23.00
C ALA A 638 29.60 4.24 23.64
N PRO A 639 28.72 4.87 22.84
CA PRO A 639 27.64 5.69 23.37
C PRO A 639 26.75 4.83 24.27
N GLU A 640 26.70 5.16 25.56
CA GLU A 640 25.72 4.60 26.47
C GLU A 640 24.32 4.81 25.88
N SER A 641 23.58 3.71 25.71
CA SER A 641 22.17 3.72 25.38
C SER A 641 21.42 4.51 26.45
N ARG A 642 21.17 5.80 26.16
CA ARG A 642 20.22 6.60 26.93
C ARG A 642 18.85 6.01 26.68
N LEU A 643 18.36 5.20 27.61
CA LEU A 643 16.95 4.81 27.65
C LEU A 643 16.13 6.10 27.82
N VAL A 644 15.57 6.58 26.72
CA VAL A 644 14.72 7.77 26.69
C VAL A 644 13.39 7.41 27.37
N PRO A 645 12.84 8.27 28.23
CA PRO A 645 11.50 8.07 28.78
C PRO A 645 10.45 8.05 27.65
N ILE A 646 9.47 7.14 27.75
CA ILE A 646 8.41 6.99 26.75
C ILE A 646 7.05 7.07 27.46
N LEU A 647 6.09 7.77 26.86
CA LEU A 647 4.68 7.77 27.23
C LEU A 647 3.89 7.12 26.09
N SER A 648 3.16 6.03 26.37
CA SER A 648 2.46 5.29 25.33
C SER A 648 1.07 4.81 25.75
N VAL A 649 0.21 4.59 24.76
CA VAL A 649 -1.11 3.97 24.92
C VAL A 649 -1.03 2.46 24.65
N ILE A 650 -1.59 1.65 25.55
CA ILE A 650 -1.62 0.19 25.45
C ILE A 650 -3.08 -0.33 25.60
N PRO A 651 -3.55 -1.20 24.70
CA PRO A 651 -2.92 -1.60 23.44
C PRO A 651 -2.90 -0.43 22.43
N ARG A 652 -1.88 -0.40 21.54
CA ARG A 652 -1.73 0.67 20.53
C ARG A 652 -2.87 0.70 19.52
N GLU A 653 -3.45 -0.47 19.26
CA GLU A 653 -4.69 -0.63 18.50
C GLU A 653 -5.65 -1.49 19.30
N SER A 654 -6.88 -1.03 19.44
CA SER A 654 -7.97 -1.79 20.08
C SER A 654 -9.21 -1.77 19.21
N SER A 655 -10.09 -2.76 19.42
CA SER A 655 -11.38 -2.82 18.76
C SER A 655 -12.48 -3.07 19.78
N THR A 656 -13.59 -2.34 19.67
CA THR A 656 -14.80 -2.54 20.48
C THR A 656 -16.04 -2.55 19.59
N GLY A 657 -17.16 -3.10 20.06
CA GLY A 657 -18.46 -2.97 19.38
C GLY A 657 -19.19 -1.70 19.79
N VAL A 658 -20.32 -1.40 19.14
CA VAL A 658 -21.23 -0.33 19.59
C VAL A 658 -21.76 -0.63 21.00
N ASN A 659 -21.66 0.33 21.92
CA ASN A 659 -21.89 0.21 23.36
C ASN A 659 -20.95 -0.77 24.10
N GLY A 660 -19.88 -1.23 23.44
CA GLY A 660 -18.85 -2.05 24.07
C GLY A 660 -17.83 -1.21 24.83
N ALA A 661 -17.51 -1.59 26.06
CA ALA A 661 -16.46 -0.95 26.85
C ALA A 661 -15.06 -1.40 26.39
N VAL A 662 -14.12 -0.47 26.31
CA VAL A 662 -12.70 -0.71 26.03
C VAL A 662 -11.83 0.03 27.03
N ASN A 663 -10.89 -0.70 27.62
CA ASN A 663 -9.94 -0.17 28.59
C ASN A 663 -8.64 0.15 27.87
N ILE A 664 -8.19 1.40 28.01
CA ILE A 664 -7.00 1.93 27.37
C ILE A 664 -6.03 2.38 28.44
N GLU A 665 -4.91 1.69 28.58
CA GLU A 665 -3.88 1.99 29.57
C GLU A 665 -2.91 3.04 29.05
N VAL A 666 -2.67 4.08 29.85
CA VAL A 666 -1.61 5.06 29.59
C VAL A 666 -0.39 4.68 30.41
N ARG A 667 0.67 4.24 29.75
CA ARG A 667 1.88 3.69 30.35
C ARG A 667 3.07 4.60 30.14
N VAL A 668 3.90 4.74 31.17
CA VAL A 668 5.23 5.33 31.06
C VAL A 668 6.29 4.24 31.09
N ASP A 669 7.35 4.39 30.30
CA ASP A 669 8.51 3.51 30.28
C ASP A 669 9.80 4.30 30.46
N ASN A 670 10.78 3.71 31.14
CA ASN A 670 12.13 4.28 31.36
C ASN A 670 12.15 5.67 32.04
N VAL A 671 11.13 6.03 32.82
CA VAL A 671 11.10 7.32 33.52
C VAL A 671 11.98 7.27 34.77
N LYS A 672 12.70 8.37 35.07
CA LYS A 672 13.47 8.53 36.31
C LYS A 672 12.89 9.66 37.16
N GLY A 673 12.49 9.34 38.38
CA GLY A 673 12.08 10.29 39.41
C GLY A 673 10.80 11.07 39.07
N LEU A 674 9.74 10.41 38.60
CA LEU A 674 8.44 11.04 38.36
C LEU A 674 7.72 11.35 39.69
N SER A 675 7.25 12.59 39.87
CA SER A 675 6.50 13.02 41.06
C SER A 675 5.09 13.52 40.72
N SER A 676 4.93 14.19 39.59
CA SER A 676 3.62 14.59 39.07
C SER A 676 3.55 14.51 37.55
N ALA A 677 2.38 14.19 37.02
CA ALA A 677 2.10 14.21 35.58
C ALA A 677 0.79 14.97 35.31
N ASN A 678 0.88 15.99 34.48
CA ASN A 678 -0.26 16.76 34.00
C ASN A 678 -0.33 16.59 32.48
N LEU A 679 -1.45 16.10 31.96
CA LEU A 679 -1.62 15.87 30.53
C LEU A 679 -3.10 16.00 30.14
N SER A 680 -3.34 16.40 28.90
CA SER A 680 -4.67 16.43 28.29
C SER A 680 -4.77 15.29 27.28
N VAL A 681 -5.78 14.43 27.37
CA VAL A 681 -6.03 13.36 26.39
C VAL A 681 -7.15 13.80 25.45
N ALA A 682 -6.89 13.80 24.15
CA ALA A 682 -7.85 14.14 23.10
C ALA A 682 -8.34 12.88 22.37
N PHE A 683 -9.64 12.81 22.11
CA PHE A 683 -10.35 11.74 21.41
C PHE A 683 -11.57 12.31 20.65
N ASP A 684 -12.14 11.55 19.71
CA ASP A 684 -13.33 11.96 18.97
C ASP A 684 -14.61 11.58 19.75
N PRO A 685 -15.39 12.56 20.25
CA PRO A 685 -16.58 12.29 21.06
C PRO A 685 -17.77 11.78 20.23
N THR A 686 -17.68 11.76 18.89
CA THR A 686 -18.70 11.15 18.01
C THR A 686 -18.49 9.65 17.82
N VAL A 687 -17.31 9.14 18.19
CA VAL A 687 -16.91 7.75 18.02
C VAL A 687 -16.75 7.05 19.38
N LEU A 688 -16.22 7.75 20.39
CA LEU A 688 -16.00 7.21 21.73
C LEU A 688 -16.60 8.11 22.81
N ASN A 689 -17.18 7.49 23.82
CA ASN A 689 -17.63 8.16 25.05
C ASN A 689 -16.76 7.74 26.23
N LEU A 690 -16.15 8.69 26.94
CA LEU A 690 -15.33 8.41 28.13
C LEU A 690 -16.24 8.18 29.35
N LYS A 691 -16.20 6.98 29.92
CA LYS A 691 -16.98 6.61 31.13
C LYS A 691 -16.28 6.96 32.43
N GLY A 692 -14.95 6.89 32.44
CA GLY A 692 -14.17 7.16 33.64
C GLY A 692 -12.67 7.01 33.44
N VAL A 693 -11.93 7.53 34.41
CA VAL A 693 -10.48 7.40 34.51
C VAL A 693 -10.18 6.67 35.81
N VAL A 694 -9.49 5.54 35.71
CA VAL A 694 -9.07 4.72 36.84
C VAL A 694 -7.58 4.95 37.06
N GLU A 695 -7.18 5.16 38.30
CA GLU A 695 -5.77 5.32 38.68
C GLU A 695 -4.97 4.03 38.43
N GLY A 696 -3.74 4.18 37.91
CA GLY A 696 -2.84 3.06 37.63
C GLY A 696 -1.81 2.81 38.74
N ASP A 697 -1.15 1.66 38.68
CA ASP A 697 -0.31 1.17 39.77
C ASP A 697 1.07 1.84 39.86
N PHE A 698 1.55 2.45 38.77
CA PHE A 698 2.91 2.98 38.71
C PHE A 698 3.15 4.04 39.79
N MET A 699 2.27 5.04 39.91
CA MET A 699 2.46 6.11 40.88
C MET A 699 2.31 5.64 42.33
N LYS A 700 1.80 4.42 42.57
CA LYS A 700 1.65 3.79 43.90
C LYS A 700 2.72 2.75 44.22
N GLY A 701 3.66 2.47 43.31
CA GLY A 701 4.65 1.38 43.43
C GLY A 701 5.49 1.37 44.72
N ASP A 702 5.65 2.53 45.39
CA ASP A 702 6.38 2.66 46.66
C ASP A 702 5.47 2.86 47.89
N GLY A 703 4.15 2.62 47.76
CA GLY A 703 3.18 2.74 48.86
C GLY A 703 2.81 4.17 49.28
N LYS A 704 3.18 5.20 48.49
CA LYS A 704 2.81 6.61 48.76
C LYS A 704 1.40 6.95 48.28
N ASN A 705 0.74 7.87 48.97
CA ASN A 705 -0.57 8.39 48.58
C ASN A 705 -0.48 9.23 47.30
N VAL A 706 -1.34 8.89 46.33
CA VAL A 706 -1.46 9.55 45.03
C VAL A 706 -2.81 10.23 44.96
N SER A 707 -2.86 11.44 44.39
CA SER A 707 -4.10 12.13 44.05
C SER A 707 -4.24 12.15 42.53
N LEU A 708 -5.36 11.63 42.02
CA LEU A 708 -5.77 11.70 40.62
C LEU A 708 -6.98 12.63 40.51
N VAL A 709 -6.87 13.67 39.70
CA VAL A 709 -7.97 14.56 39.35
C VAL A 709 -8.15 14.51 37.84
N SER A 710 -9.38 14.24 37.40
CA SER A 710 -9.76 14.29 35.97
C SER A 710 -10.90 15.28 35.77
N SER A 711 -10.87 16.04 34.67
CA SER A 711 -11.95 16.93 34.29
C SER A 711 -13.07 16.16 33.57
N THR A 712 -14.31 16.66 33.65
CA THR A 712 -15.38 16.17 32.78
C THR A 712 -15.18 16.78 31.39
N PRO A 713 -15.20 16.00 30.29
CA PRO A 713 -14.98 16.53 28.95
C PRO A 713 -16.09 17.51 28.57
N GLN A 714 -15.83 18.81 28.66
CA GLN A 714 -16.75 19.86 28.19
C GLN A 714 -16.41 20.22 26.74
N ASN A 715 -17.37 19.97 25.83
CA ASN A 715 -17.35 20.34 24.41
C ASN A 715 -15.98 20.19 23.71
N GLY A 716 -15.69 18.99 23.20
CA GLY A 716 -14.57 18.78 22.25
C GLY A 716 -13.72 17.53 22.46
N GLY A 717 -14.17 16.54 23.24
CA GLY A 717 -13.47 15.25 23.36
C GLY A 717 -12.07 15.33 23.98
N THR A 718 -11.82 16.31 24.85
CA THR A 718 -10.55 16.42 25.59
C THR A 718 -10.81 16.25 27.08
N VAL A 719 -9.96 15.46 27.77
CA VAL A 719 -9.97 15.26 29.22
C VAL A 719 -8.62 15.66 29.80
N ASP A 720 -8.62 16.56 30.78
CA ASP A 720 -7.41 16.97 31.51
C ASP A 720 -7.24 16.07 32.72
N ILE A 721 -6.06 15.49 32.85
CA ILE A 721 -5.72 14.53 33.90
C ILE A 721 -4.47 15.03 34.62
N GLN A 722 -4.60 15.18 35.93
CA GLN A 722 -3.52 15.55 36.83
C GLN A 722 -3.35 14.45 37.87
N ILE A 723 -2.14 13.90 37.94
CA ILE A 723 -1.75 12.91 38.94
C ILE A 723 -0.53 13.41 39.73
N ASN A 724 -0.68 13.53 41.05
CA ASN A 724 0.39 14.02 41.93
C ASN A 724 0.64 13.04 43.08
N ARG A 725 1.91 12.78 43.40
CA ARG A 725 2.33 12.11 44.64
C ARG A 725 2.41 13.13 45.78
N ASN A 726 1.75 12.86 46.90
CA ASN A 726 1.79 13.74 48.07
C ASN A 726 3.07 13.48 48.89
N ALA A 727 3.83 14.53 49.19
CA ALA A 727 5.06 14.51 50.01
C ALA A 727 6.15 13.54 49.49
N ASP A 728 6.64 13.75 48.27
CA ASP A 728 7.72 12.95 47.68
C ASP A 728 8.98 13.74 47.35
N GLU A 729 10.10 13.40 48.00
CA GLU A 729 11.43 13.98 47.76
C GLU A 729 12.24 13.20 46.71
N LYS A 730 11.88 11.94 46.43
CA LYS A 730 12.67 11.05 45.55
C LYS A 730 12.02 10.78 44.19
N GLY A 731 10.69 10.78 44.12
CA GLY A 731 9.94 10.43 42.91
C GLY A 731 10.10 8.93 42.58
N ILE A 732 9.27 8.42 41.65
CA ILE A 732 9.34 7.02 41.23
C ILE A 732 10.03 6.84 39.89
N SER A 733 10.85 5.79 39.75
CA SER A 733 11.56 5.45 38.52
C SER A 733 11.18 4.05 38.04
N GLY A 734 11.08 3.87 36.73
CA GLY A 734 10.76 2.57 36.12
C GLY A 734 9.74 2.70 34.98
N SER A 735 9.02 1.60 34.77
CA SER A 735 7.96 1.46 33.77
C SER A 735 6.67 1.00 34.44
N GLY A 736 5.52 1.53 34.00
CA GLY A 736 4.21 1.08 34.48
C GLY A 736 3.06 1.99 34.08
N THR A 737 1.84 1.55 34.38
CA THR A 737 0.60 2.24 34.01
C THR A 737 0.32 3.41 34.94
N LEU A 738 0.15 4.62 34.39
CA LEU A 738 -0.21 5.84 35.12
C LEU A 738 -1.69 5.86 35.49
N PHE A 739 -2.55 5.58 34.51
CA PHE A 739 -3.99 5.50 34.65
C PHE A 739 -4.60 4.76 33.44
N THR A 740 -5.83 4.29 33.60
CA THR A 740 -6.59 3.57 32.60
C THR A 740 -7.84 4.37 32.24
N LEU A 741 -8.03 4.61 30.95
CA LEU A 741 -9.22 5.26 30.39
C LEU A 741 -10.24 4.19 30.02
N VAL A 742 -11.48 4.35 30.48
CA VAL A 742 -12.58 3.46 30.11
C VAL A 742 -13.46 4.16 29.08
N PHE A 743 -13.41 3.70 27.84
CA PHE A 743 -14.21 4.23 26.74
C PHE A 743 -15.36 3.28 26.38
N GLU A 744 -16.44 3.82 25.85
CA GLU A 744 -17.56 3.10 25.24
C GLU A 744 -17.69 3.50 23.77
N GLY A 745 -17.77 2.53 22.85
CA GLY A 745 -17.92 2.79 21.42
C GLY A 745 -19.32 3.30 21.06
N GLN A 746 -19.41 4.38 20.28
CA GLN A 746 -20.71 4.98 19.89
C GLN A 746 -21.12 4.74 18.44
N ARG A 747 -20.17 4.70 17.49
CA ARG A 747 -20.46 4.63 16.05
C ARG A 747 -19.72 3.49 15.37
N ALA A 748 -20.44 2.49 14.86
CA ALA A 748 -19.86 1.39 14.09
C ALA A 748 -19.17 1.88 12.81
N GLY A 749 -18.08 1.21 12.43
CA GLY A 749 -17.30 1.52 11.23
C GLY A 749 -16.45 2.79 11.33
N ALA A 750 -16.20 3.29 12.55
CA ALA A 750 -15.44 4.51 12.80
C ALA A 750 -14.24 4.26 13.72
N SER A 751 -13.20 5.08 13.57
CA SER A 751 -12.01 5.02 14.41
C SER A 751 -11.75 6.35 15.10
N SER A 752 -11.29 6.30 16.34
CA SER A 752 -10.88 7.48 17.12
C SER A 752 -9.43 7.32 17.55
N ARG A 753 -8.63 8.34 17.29
CA ARG A 753 -7.24 8.43 17.77
C ARG A 753 -7.23 8.97 19.20
N ILE A 754 -6.50 8.32 20.08
CA ILE A 754 -6.23 8.79 21.44
C ILE A 754 -4.88 9.49 21.42
N ASP A 755 -4.91 10.82 21.49
CA ASP A 755 -3.73 11.67 21.37
C ASP A 755 -3.47 12.45 22.67
N PHE A 756 -2.23 12.85 22.90
CA PHE A 756 -1.84 13.61 24.09
C PHE A 756 -1.52 15.06 23.74
N ARG A 757 -2.08 15.99 24.52
CA ARG A 757 -1.81 17.43 24.46
C ARG A 757 -1.30 17.90 25.82
N ASN A 758 -0.51 18.97 25.83
CA ASN A 758 -0.03 19.63 27.06
C ASN A 758 0.66 18.68 28.07
N VAL A 759 1.42 17.69 27.63
CA VAL A 759 2.10 16.73 28.51
C VAL A 759 3.21 17.42 29.31
N ARG A 760 3.10 17.37 30.64
CA ARG A 760 4.10 17.84 31.59
C ARG A 760 4.34 16.77 32.65
N LEU A 761 5.45 16.05 32.50
CA LEU A 761 5.97 15.14 33.51
C LEU A 761 7.01 15.90 34.34
N LEU A 762 6.90 15.86 35.68
CA LEU A 762 7.77 16.63 36.57
C LEU A 762 8.42 15.72 37.62
N ASN A 763 9.66 16.03 37.94
CA ASN A 763 10.38 15.43 39.06
C ASN A 763 10.05 16.13 40.40
N PRO A 764 10.50 15.61 41.57
CA PRO A 764 10.29 16.24 42.88
C PRO A 764 10.73 17.70 42.96
N SER A 765 11.80 18.06 42.25
CA SER A 765 12.33 19.43 42.16
C SER A 765 11.57 20.32 41.15
N ARG A 766 10.43 19.86 40.62
CA ARG A 766 9.63 20.52 39.56
C ARG A 766 10.36 20.73 38.24
N GLY A 767 11.44 19.99 38.00
CA GLY A 767 12.12 19.93 36.69
C GLY A 767 11.33 19.07 35.69
N PRO A 768 11.27 19.47 34.40
CA PRO A 768 10.56 18.71 33.37
C PRO A 768 11.28 17.41 33.03
N ILE A 769 10.51 16.35 32.81
CA ILE A 769 10.96 15.07 32.26
C ILE A 769 10.44 14.99 30.82
N ASN A 770 11.36 15.04 29.85
CA ASN A 770 11.00 14.89 28.43
C ASN A 770 10.78 13.42 28.11
N ALA A 771 9.61 13.08 27.57
CA ALA A 771 9.28 11.73 27.14
C ALA A 771 8.78 11.74 25.69
N ASP A 772 9.15 10.70 24.93
CA ASP A 772 8.62 10.47 23.59
C ASP A 772 7.18 9.95 23.70
N ILE A 773 6.28 10.49 22.88
CA ILE A 773 4.83 10.25 22.99
C ILE A 773 4.36 9.34 21.86
N PHE A 774 3.71 8.23 22.21
CA PHE A 774 3.10 7.30 21.26
C PHE A 774 1.58 7.22 21.46
N PRO A 775 0.78 7.80 20.54
CA PRO A 775 -0.68 7.77 20.63
C PRO A 775 -1.24 6.38 20.27
N GLY A 776 -2.52 6.16 20.58
CA GLY A 776 -3.23 4.91 20.28
C GLY A 776 -4.42 5.12 19.33
N LEU A 777 -4.95 4.01 18.79
CA LEU A 777 -6.14 3.99 17.93
C LEU A 777 -7.19 3.01 18.49
N VAL A 778 -8.44 3.44 18.50
CA VAL A 778 -9.59 2.59 18.88
C VAL A 778 -10.56 2.51 17.71
N ASN A 779 -10.85 1.29 17.26
CA ASN A 779 -11.79 1.00 16.19
C ASN A 779 -13.12 0.50 16.76
N VAL A 780 -14.23 1.10 16.35
CA VAL A 780 -15.57 0.62 16.71
C VAL A 780 -16.12 -0.19 15.53
N ARG A 781 -16.26 -1.51 15.72
CA ARG A 781 -16.74 -2.47 14.72
C ARG A 781 -18.25 -2.63 14.74
#